data_AF-A0A519EFV2-F1
#
_entry.id   AF-A0A519EFV2-F1
#
_cell.length_a   1.000
_cell.length_b   1.000
_cell.length_c   1.000
_cell.angle_alpha   90.00
_cell.angle_beta   90.00
_cell.angle_gamma   90.00
#
_symmetry.space_group_name_H-M   'P 1'
#
loop_
_entity.id
_entity.type
_entity.pdbx_description
1 polymer ?
#
loop_
_entity_poly.entity_id
_entity_poly.type
_entity_poly.pdbx_seq_one_letter_code
_entity_poly.pdbx_strand_id
1 'polypeptide(L)'
;MIAAAAMAACGGGDGDKDTTPTPTQGTTPSEGGGGAAPAPAPAPAPAPAPSPAPSPAPAPAPGPAPAPAPAPGPAPAPAPTPAPAPAPAPAPAATPELRGVELAQTHVIPAGGRTLQSPNEVKSNTSRKLQLVADRPALLMLEPASGVTALVVRAKLADGRTLGPLTMNAPAKLPAADGGGAAYSTVKYSALLPKEWVQIGTTLEVGNVDFSSARKVALTVTPATTLKHHTVPMYLFGARAAQSVVADFKLGAAATAGYAIDVEYREKLPVAKLDTRVTGAVTLDQLAVPGRNDDKFCYPAMTVASWADYRAIDGDTNARMLRILGDMRGWTGNRDGSFAAGFYGFVQTLSGGKQVAASTGGGLGGGGVAVSGGDYRPDTIYSAIFNHEMGHAYGLPHADAAADAGDDPYPMGTKSGSSWGFDSVKQQLLTTREFSGQDCGARTVGGVCYQRTPMSGGDDDRNAQTYRWNAFSDYQAAIMQQGFLDKMFPDSSFDGGYKRWNRTTGAFEKVSNDDRARAGTDVLQLDQQVQTVIGTVSHFNLAPTASTMVVTPAWTGNLPQRMDPTVQADVDRILSDKPGGWSGYYCVYNGCDYTLVATYADGTVLRHLLPIGYRDFNKPNDATGYKRGAKDATSGDNFATYAVNLPTGRGGLTKVQLFSTPHGSQWQTRFTAMSAADFGGSLPLVNEWTPADGVTGGKGAPGTTQFDSASCKAGAAVKRPTR
;
A
#
# COMPACT_ATOMS: atom_id res chain seq x y z
N MET A 1 -28.31 1.02 -7.32
CA MET A 1 -28.31 2.50 -7.34
C MET A 1 -26.92 2.95 -6.91
N ILE A 2 -26.08 3.33 -7.87
CA ILE A 2 -24.74 3.88 -7.63
C ILE A 2 -24.82 5.31 -8.17
N ALA A 3 -24.67 6.29 -7.29
CA ALA A 3 -24.68 7.70 -7.66
C ALA A 3 -23.37 8.02 -8.39
N ALA A 4 -23.51 8.58 -9.59
CA ALA A 4 -22.41 9.13 -10.38
C ALA A 4 -21.91 10.41 -9.69
N ALA A 5 -20.67 10.40 -9.20
CA ALA A 5 -19.97 11.62 -8.79
C ALA A 5 -19.14 12.13 -9.97
N ALA A 6 -19.44 13.34 -10.41
CA ALA A 6 -18.75 14.03 -11.49
C ALA A 6 -17.31 14.40 -11.05
N MET A 7 -16.33 14.04 -11.88
CA MET A 7 -14.93 14.46 -11.72
C MET A 7 -14.77 15.90 -12.21
N ALA A 8 -14.28 16.78 -11.34
CA ALA A 8 -13.76 18.09 -11.70
C ALA A 8 -12.23 18.04 -11.61
N ALA A 9 -11.56 18.11 -12.76
CA ALA A 9 -10.13 18.39 -12.84
C ALA A 9 -9.95 19.91 -12.87
N CYS A 10 -9.05 20.45 -12.03
CA CYS A 10 -8.64 21.84 -12.14
C CYS A 10 -7.11 21.94 -12.19
N GLY A 11 -6.61 22.56 -13.25
CA GLY A 11 -5.23 22.97 -13.41
C GLY A 11 -4.98 24.33 -12.78
N GLY A 12 -3.76 24.54 -12.29
CA GLY A 12 -3.22 25.85 -11.91
C GLY A 12 -1.99 26.14 -12.74
N GLY A 13 -1.99 27.26 -13.45
CA GLY A 13 -0.86 27.78 -14.21
C GLY A 13 -0.18 28.95 -13.50
N ASP A 14 1.04 29.23 -13.95
CA ASP A 14 1.72 30.53 -14.08
C ASP A 14 3.18 30.21 -14.52
N GLY A 15 3.91 30.94 -15.35
CA GLY A 15 3.76 32.33 -15.76
C GLY A 15 5.13 33.03 -15.71
N ASP A 16 5.98 32.74 -16.71
CA ASP A 16 6.96 33.66 -17.33
C ASP A 16 8.24 34.13 -16.57
N LYS A 17 9.41 33.91 -17.23
CA LYS A 17 10.41 34.92 -17.68
C LYS A 17 11.88 34.44 -17.69
N ASP A 18 12.31 34.15 -18.91
CA ASP A 18 13.55 34.60 -19.58
C ASP A 18 14.81 34.96 -18.75
N THR A 19 15.93 34.30 -19.06
CA THR A 19 17.24 34.94 -19.33
C THR A 19 18.26 33.92 -19.85
N THR A 20 18.75 34.18 -21.06
CA THR A 20 19.87 33.53 -21.75
C THR A 20 21.22 33.92 -21.12
N PRO A 21 22.34 33.17 -21.36
CA PRO A 21 23.16 33.45 -22.54
C PRO A 21 23.83 32.24 -23.24
N THR A 22 23.79 32.30 -24.57
CA THR A 22 24.87 32.13 -25.58
C THR A 22 25.75 30.85 -25.67
N PRO A 23 25.93 30.29 -26.90
CA PRO A 23 26.63 29.02 -27.15
C PRO A 23 28.11 29.20 -27.53
N THR A 24 28.92 28.15 -27.33
CA THR A 24 30.26 28.03 -27.94
C THR A 24 30.35 26.73 -28.73
N GLN A 25 30.68 26.87 -30.03
CA GLN A 25 30.93 25.81 -30.98
C GLN A 25 32.35 25.27 -30.89
N GLY A 26 32.53 24.08 -31.47
CA GLY A 26 33.79 23.54 -31.98
C GLY A 26 34.18 22.27 -31.23
N THR A 27 34.55 21.14 -31.82
CA THR A 27 34.93 20.78 -33.20
C THR A 27 35.13 19.26 -33.17
N THR A 28 34.63 18.52 -34.16
CA THR A 28 35.10 17.16 -34.50
C THR A 28 36.36 17.29 -35.38
N PRO A 29 37.29 16.30 -35.41
CA PRO A 29 37.11 15.18 -36.37
C PRO A 29 37.74 13.82 -36.00
N SER A 30 37.21 12.79 -36.68
CA SER A 30 37.84 11.55 -37.21
C SER A 30 38.53 10.49 -36.34
N GLU A 31 37.98 9.27 -36.52
CA GLU A 31 38.63 7.98 -36.84
C GLU A 31 39.83 7.45 -36.04
N GLY A 32 39.71 6.19 -35.60
CA GLY A 32 40.84 5.35 -35.22
C GLY A 32 40.41 4.03 -34.59
N GLY A 33 40.44 2.96 -35.39
CA GLY A 33 40.15 1.59 -34.95
C GLY A 33 41.21 1.02 -34.01
N GLY A 34 40.80 0.05 -33.18
CA GLY A 34 41.68 -0.74 -32.33
C GLY A 34 40.91 -1.87 -31.67
N GLY A 35 41.17 -3.11 -32.11
CA GLY A 35 40.49 -4.31 -31.62
C GLY A 35 40.71 -4.57 -30.14
N ALA A 36 39.61 -4.87 -29.43
CA ALA A 36 39.66 -5.34 -28.05
C ALA A 36 39.82 -6.86 -28.02
N ALA A 37 40.95 -7.30 -27.45
CA ALA A 37 41.22 -8.69 -27.11
C ALA A 37 40.30 -9.20 -25.97
N PRO A 38 39.95 -10.49 -25.92
CA PRO A 38 39.07 -11.04 -24.90
C PRO A 38 39.72 -11.06 -23.51
N ALA A 39 38.92 -10.70 -22.50
CA ALA A 39 39.32 -10.67 -21.09
C ALA A 39 39.61 -12.09 -20.53
N PRO A 40 40.63 -12.26 -19.67
CA PRO A 40 40.98 -13.56 -19.09
C PRO A 40 39.93 -14.04 -18.07
N ALA A 41 39.73 -15.36 -18.04
CA ALA A 41 38.79 -16.05 -17.16
C ALA A 41 39.15 -15.89 -15.67
N PRO A 42 38.16 -15.72 -14.77
CA PRO A 42 38.41 -15.59 -13.33
C PRO A 42 38.92 -16.90 -12.71
N ALA A 43 39.89 -16.75 -11.81
CA ALA A 43 40.52 -17.83 -11.06
C ALA A 43 39.53 -18.52 -10.08
N PRO A 44 39.69 -19.83 -9.78
CA PRO A 44 38.81 -20.55 -8.87
C PRO A 44 38.90 -20.04 -7.43
N ALA A 45 37.75 -19.97 -6.77
CA ALA A 45 37.61 -19.56 -5.37
C ALA A 45 38.29 -20.56 -4.41
N PRO A 46 38.96 -20.10 -3.33
CA PRO A 46 39.59 -20.97 -2.34
C PRO A 46 38.59 -21.86 -1.60
N ALA A 47 39.00 -23.08 -1.29
CA ALA A 47 38.22 -24.05 -0.52
C ALA A 47 37.95 -23.56 0.92
N PRO A 48 36.77 -23.86 1.51
CA PRO A 48 36.45 -23.45 2.88
C PRO A 48 37.37 -24.09 3.92
N ALA A 49 37.80 -23.29 4.89
CA ALA A 49 38.58 -23.74 6.04
C ALA A 49 37.74 -24.67 6.96
N PRO A 50 38.37 -25.69 7.59
CA PRO A 50 37.67 -26.63 8.45
C PRO A 50 37.13 -25.99 9.74
N SER A 51 35.97 -26.48 10.17
CA SER A 51 35.24 -26.07 11.37
C SER A 51 36.04 -26.33 12.67
N PRO A 52 36.06 -25.40 13.64
CA PRO A 52 36.73 -25.61 14.93
C PRO A 52 36.11 -26.74 15.75
N ALA A 53 36.96 -27.54 16.38
CA ALA A 53 36.58 -28.64 17.27
C ALA A 53 35.84 -28.13 18.54
N PRO A 54 34.88 -28.92 19.08
CA PRO A 54 34.09 -28.53 20.24
C PRO A 54 34.91 -28.44 21.53
N SER A 55 34.57 -27.43 22.33
CA SER A 55 35.17 -27.12 23.65
C SER A 55 34.86 -28.20 24.70
N PRO A 56 35.80 -28.57 25.60
CA PRO A 56 35.59 -29.57 26.65
C PRO A 56 34.54 -29.15 27.70
N ALA A 57 33.83 -30.14 28.23
CA ALA A 57 32.84 -30.00 29.29
C ALA A 57 33.44 -29.56 30.64
N PRO A 58 32.75 -28.73 31.45
CA PRO A 58 33.25 -28.29 32.75
C PRO A 58 33.37 -29.42 33.77
N ALA A 59 34.43 -29.39 34.57
CA ALA A 59 34.70 -30.33 35.66
C ALA A 59 33.74 -30.11 36.86
N PRO A 60 33.42 -31.17 37.65
CA PRO A 60 32.52 -31.08 38.79
C PRO A 60 33.09 -30.25 39.96
N ALA A 61 32.19 -29.53 40.64
CA ALA A 61 32.50 -28.73 41.83
C ALA A 61 32.89 -29.60 43.05
N PRO A 62 33.90 -29.21 43.85
CA PRO A 62 34.26 -29.89 45.10
C PRO A 62 33.17 -29.79 46.18
N GLY A 63 33.00 -30.86 46.94
CA GLY A 63 32.03 -30.98 48.04
C GLY A 63 32.34 -30.12 49.28
N PRO A 64 31.37 -29.96 50.20
CA PRO A 64 31.47 -29.05 51.34
C PRO A 64 32.43 -29.54 52.44
N ALA A 65 33.17 -28.60 53.02
CA ALA A 65 34.09 -28.83 54.13
C ALA A 65 33.36 -28.89 55.50
N PRO A 66 33.92 -29.60 56.52
CA PRO A 66 33.25 -29.83 57.80
C PRO A 66 33.18 -28.58 58.71
N ALA A 67 32.14 -28.55 59.53
CA ALA A 67 31.85 -27.49 60.51
C ALA A 67 32.89 -27.43 61.65
N PRO A 68 33.40 -26.23 62.01
CA PRO A 68 34.23 -26.03 63.21
C PRO A 68 33.43 -26.10 64.52
N ALA A 69 34.09 -26.61 65.56
CA ALA A 69 33.59 -26.78 66.93
C ALA A 69 33.36 -25.44 67.67
N PRO A 70 32.49 -25.40 68.71
CA PRO A 70 32.13 -24.18 69.43
C PRO A 70 33.29 -23.66 70.32
N ALA A 71 33.55 -22.36 70.27
CA ALA A 71 34.47 -21.67 71.17
C ALA A 71 33.77 -21.21 72.48
N PRO A 72 34.50 -21.09 73.61
CA PRO A 72 33.94 -20.75 74.93
C PRO A 72 33.37 -19.33 75.01
N GLY A 73 32.32 -19.18 75.84
CA GLY A 73 31.57 -17.94 76.03
C GLY A 73 32.38 -16.80 76.68
N PRO A 74 32.22 -15.55 76.21
CA PRO A 74 32.78 -14.37 76.86
C PRO A 74 31.90 -13.87 78.03
N ALA A 75 32.59 -13.25 78.99
CA ALA A 75 32.05 -12.66 80.21
C ALA A 75 31.05 -11.51 79.98
N PRO A 76 30.19 -11.15 80.97
CA PRO A 76 29.12 -10.19 80.81
C PRO A 76 29.62 -8.78 80.45
N ALA A 77 29.14 -8.24 79.34
CA ALA A 77 29.36 -6.87 78.92
C ALA A 77 28.47 -5.89 79.73
N PRO A 78 28.92 -4.63 79.97
CA PRO A 78 28.12 -3.60 80.64
C PRO A 78 26.82 -3.32 79.87
N ALA A 79 25.77 -2.96 80.61
CA ALA A 79 24.45 -2.66 80.07
C ALA A 79 24.53 -1.62 78.92
N PRO A 80 23.91 -1.90 77.76
CA PRO A 80 23.94 -0.98 76.64
C PRO A 80 23.13 0.29 76.95
N THR A 81 23.75 1.43 76.69
CA THR A 81 23.10 2.73 76.58
C THR A 81 21.93 2.61 75.58
N PRO A 82 20.74 3.17 75.86
CA PRO A 82 19.59 3.09 74.97
C PRO A 82 19.97 3.52 73.54
N ALA A 83 19.71 2.64 72.56
CA ALA A 83 19.88 2.97 71.16
C ALA A 83 19.06 4.24 70.84
N PRO A 84 19.61 5.22 70.10
CA PRO A 84 18.83 6.32 69.58
C PRO A 84 17.62 5.76 68.84
N ALA A 85 16.44 6.30 69.13
CA ALA A 85 15.21 5.92 68.45
C ALA A 85 15.45 5.93 66.92
N PRO A 86 14.98 4.91 66.17
CA PRO A 86 15.11 4.89 64.72
C PRO A 86 14.64 6.24 64.16
N ALA A 87 15.47 6.86 63.33
CA ALA A 87 15.05 8.04 62.59
C ALA A 87 13.68 7.74 61.95
N PRO A 88 12.69 8.65 62.05
CA PRO A 88 11.37 8.42 61.48
C PRO A 88 11.52 7.97 60.03
N ALA A 89 10.86 6.87 59.67
CA ALA A 89 10.81 6.44 58.28
C ALA A 89 10.40 7.65 57.42
N PRO A 90 11.14 7.97 56.34
CA PRO A 90 10.80 9.11 55.49
C PRO A 90 9.32 9.01 55.09
N ALA A 91 8.61 10.13 55.19
CA ALA A 91 7.20 10.19 54.85
C ALA A 91 6.98 9.57 53.46
N PRO A 92 5.93 8.77 53.25
CA PRO A 92 5.64 8.16 51.95
C PRO A 92 5.70 9.23 50.87
N ALA A 93 6.49 9.02 49.82
CA ALA A 93 6.55 9.94 48.71
C ALA A 93 5.13 10.15 48.17
N ALA A 94 4.70 11.41 48.04
CA ALA A 94 3.38 11.72 47.52
C ALA A 94 3.28 11.23 46.07
N THR A 95 2.14 10.62 45.71
CA THR A 95 1.85 10.24 44.33
C THR A 95 1.89 11.50 43.45
N PRO A 96 2.66 11.52 42.35
CA PRO A 96 2.68 12.68 41.46
C PRO A 96 1.28 12.90 40.89
N GLU A 97 0.74 14.08 41.14
CA GLU A 97 -0.48 14.55 40.49
C GLU A 97 -0.12 15.05 39.08
N LEU A 98 -0.89 14.62 38.08
CA LEU A 98 -0.67 14.97 36.68
C LEU A 98 -1.90 15.70 36.14
N ARG A 99 -1.70 16.88 35.56
CA ARG A 99 -2.73 17.66 34.86
C ARG A 99 -2.99 17.13 33.44
N GLY A 100 -1.97 16.53 32.83
CA GLY A 100 -2.06 16.03 31.46
C GLY A 100 -1.08 14.88 31.21
N VAL A 101 -1.55 13.90 30.45
CA VAL A 101 -0.73 12.80 29.91
C VAL A 101 -1.05 12.63 28.43
N GLU A 102 -0.03 12.86 27.62
CA GLU A 102 -0.12 12.77 26.17
C GLU A 102 0.99 11.88 25.64
N LEU A 103 0.68 11.20 24.53
CA LEU A 103 1.64 10.40 23.79
C LEU A 103 1.61 10.81 22.32
N ALA A 104 2.76 10.79 21.65
CA ALA A 104 2.86 11.13 20.24
C ALA A 104 3.48 10.01 19.41
N GLN A 105 2.77 9.58 18.37
CA GLN A 105 3.27 8.74 17.27
C GLN A 105 3.08 9.48 15.96
N THR A 106 2.06 9.17 15.15
CA THR A 106 1.68 10.03 14.02
C THR A 106 1.17 11.39 14.50
N HIS A 107 0.50 11.40 15.67
CA HIS A 107 -0.20 12.53 16.25
C HIS A 107 -0.10 12.50 17.77
N VAL A 108 -0.20 13.66 18.41
CA VAL A 108 -0.30 13.81 19.86
C VAL A 108 -1.72 13.46 20.31
N ILE A 109 -1.84 12.41 21.11
CA ILE A 109 -3.12 11.87 21.60
C ILE A 109 -3.06 11.60 23.12
N PRO A 110 -4.21 11.59 23.82
CA PRO A 110 -4.27 11.13 25.21
C PRO A 110 -3.89 9.65 25.35
N ALA A 111 -3.47 9.23 26.55
CA ALA A 111 -3.16 7.82 26.83
C ALA A 111 -4.33 6.85 26.52
N GLY A 112 -5.57 7.32 26.67
CA GLY A 112 -6.78 6.56 26.35
C GLY A 112 -7.09 6.42 24.84
N GLY A 113 -6.32 7.09 23.98
CA GLY A 113 -6.65 7.35 22.58
C GLY A 113 -7.48 8.63 22.41
N ARG A 114 -7.60 9.11 21.17
CA ARG A 114 -8.38 10.29 20.78
C ARG A 114 -9.63 9.85 20.03
N THR A 115 -10.81 10.23 20.53
CA THR A 115 -12.09 10.03 19.85
C THR A 115 -12.39 11.27 19.00
N LEU A 116 -12.80 11.05 17.76
CA LEU A 116 -13.02 12.06 16.73
C LEU A 116 -14.37 11.81 16.06
N GLN A 117 -15.04 12.88 15.62
CA GLN A 117 -16.31 12.81 14.91
C GLN A 117 -16.36 13.90 13.85
N SER A 118 -16.79 13.57 12.63
CA SER A 118 -17.28 14.55 11.67
C SER A 118 -18.71 15.04 12.03
N PRO A 119 -19.19 16.14 11.43
CA PRO A 119 -20.58 16.59 11.60
C PRO A 119 -21.63 15.50 11.35
N ASN A 120 -21.45 14.66 10.33
CA ASN A 120 -22.37 13.56 10.02
C ASN A 120 -22.24 12.39 10.99
N GLU A 121 -21.03 12.15 11.53
CA GLU A 121 -20.81 11.15 12.58
C GLU A 121 -21.46 11.57 13.90
N VAL A 122 -21.47 12.86 14.24
CA VAL A 122 -22.25 13.39 15.37
C VAL A 122 -23.74 13.11 15.18
N LYS A 123 -24.30 13.41 14.00
CA LYS A 123 -25.72 13.16 13.70
C LYS A 123 -26.08 11.67 13.77
N SER A 124 -25.18 10.80 13.34
CA SER A 124 -25.39 9.34 13.35
C SER A 124 -24.97 8.67 14.65
N ASN A 125 -24.50 9.43 15.65
CA ASN A 125 -23.94 8.93 16.91
C ASN A 125 -22.85 7.86 16.69
N THR A 126 -22.00 8.07 15.68
CA THR A 126 -20.83 7.25 15.40
C THR A 126 -19.57 8.05 15.68
N SER A 127 -18.43 7.37 15.86
CA SER A 127 -17.15 8.04 16.08
C SER A 127 -15.98 7.20 15.60
N ARG A 128 -14.85 7.86 15.40
CA ARG A 128 -13.57 7.24 15.08
C ARG A 128 -12.64 7.37 16.27
N LYS A 129 -11.78 6.38 16.45
CA LYS A 129 -10.72 6.41 17.45
C LYS A 129 -9.36 6.33 16.78
N LEU A 130 -8.47 7.24 17.17
CA LEU A 130 -7.03 7.17 16.90
C LEU A 130 -6.33 6.73 18.19
N GLN A 131 -5.50 5.70 18.09
CA GLN A 131 -4.85 5.04 19.21
C GLN A 131 -3.35 4.87 18.93
N LEU A 132 -2.58 4.53 19.96
CA LEU A 132 -1.20 4.13 19.77
C LEU A 132 -1.14 2.82 18.98
N VAL A 133 -0.11 2.65 18.15
CA VAL A 133 0.21 1.42 17.43
C VAL A 133 1.33 0.72 18.18
N ALA A 134 1.15 -0.57 18.47
CA ALA A 134 2.17 -1.37 19.14
C ALA A 134 3.45 -1.51 18.29
N ASP A 135 4.57 -1.84 18.93
CA ASP A 135 5.90 -1.97 18.31
C ASP A 135 6.35 -0.69 17.56
N ARG A 136 5.92 0.47 18.06
CA ARG A 136 6.35 1.78 17.57
C ARG A 136 6.68 2.72 18.75
N PRO A 137 7.84 3.42 18.73
CA PRO A 137 8.18 4.38 19.78
C PRO A 137 7.11 5.46 19.91
N ALA A 138 6.94 6.02 21.11
CA ALA A 138 6.00 7.11 21.35
C ALA A 138 6.62 8.18 22.26
N LEU A 139 6.53 9.45 21.91
CA LEU A 139 6.92 10.53 22.81
C LEU A 139 5.89 10.63 23.93
N LEU A 140 6.28 10.34 25.17
CA LEU A 140 5.47 10.61 26.35
C LEU A 140 5.69 12.04 26.80
N MET A 141 4.60 12.77 27.05
CA MET A 141 4.60 14.11 27.60
C MET A 141 3.73 14.15 28.86
N LEU A 142 4.31 14.62 29.96
CA LEU A 142 3.68 14.68 31.27
C LEU A 142 3.65 16.12 31.77
N GLU A 143 2.48 16.57 32.20
CA GLU A 143 2.30 17.85 32.87
C GLU A 143 2.06 17.61 34.37
N PRO A 144 3.09 17.71 35.23
CA PRO A 144 2.89 17.57 36.67
C PRO A 144 2.14 18.75 37.26
N ALA A 145 1.42 18.51 38.37
CA ALA A 145 1.02 19.59 39.27
C ALA A 145 2.26 20.28 39.86
N SER A 146 2.14 21.55 40.23
CA SER A 146 3.26 22.37 40.74
C SER A 146 4.06 21.68 41.85
N GLY A 147 5.38 21.81 41.83
CA GLY A 147 6.26 21.30 42.91
C GLY A 147 7.02 20.01 42.58
N VAL A 148 6.92 19.47 41.36
CA VAL A 148 7.70 18.29 40.93
C VAL A 148 9.00 18.72 40.25
N THR A 149 10.14 18.27 40.78
CA THR A 149 11.49 18.58 40.28
C THR A 149 12.11 17.47 39.43
N ALA A 150 11.61 16.25 39.54
CA ALA A 150 12.03 15.10 38.75
C ALA A 150 10.87 14.11 38.57
N LEU A 151 10.75 13.55 37.36
CA LEU A 151 9.79 12.51 37.04
C LEU A 151 10.53 11.31 36.46
N VAL A 152 10.16 10.12 36.92
CA VAL A 152 10.59 8.84 36.37
C VAL A 152 9.38 8.03 35.94
N VAL A 153 9.51 7.29 34.85
CA VAL A 153 8.45 6.42 34.33
C VAL A 153 8.97 5.01 34.13
N ARG A 154 8.15 4.00 34.43
CA ARG A 154 8.40 2.61 34.07
C ARG A 154 7.14 2.00 33.47
N ALA A 155 7.27 0.99 32.63
CA ALA A 155 6.13 0.28 32.05
C ALA A 155 5.90 -1.06 32.76
N LYS A 156 4.64 -1.37 33.08
CA LYS A 156 4.16 -2.70 33.42
C LYS A 156 3.46 -3.28 32.20
N LEU A 157 4.01 -4.38 31.67
CA LEU A 157 3.45 -5.07 30.51
C LEU A 157 2.38 -6.08 30.94
N ALA A 158 1.52 -6.47 30.00
CA ALA A 158 0.47 -7.46 30.24
C ALA A 158 1.01 -8.85 30.63
N ASP A 159 2.23 -9.19 30.22
CA ASP A 159 2.93 -10.44 30.58
C ASP A 159 3.60 -10.39 31.97
N GLY A 160 3.42 -9.32 32.73
CA GLY A 160 3.98 -9.12 34.06
C GLY A 160 5.38 -8.51 34.09
N ARG A 161 6.06 -8.36 32.94
CA ARG A 161 7.37 -7.70 32.88
C ARG A 161 7.27 -6.23 33.26
N THR A 162 8.35 -5.73 33.87
CA THR A 162 8.53 -4.31 34.19
C THR A 162 9.72 -3.78 33.41
N LEU A 163 9.53 -2.72 32.63
CA LEU A 163 10.57 -2.08 31.83
C LEU A 163 10.86 -0.67 32.37
N GLY A 164 12.13 -0.28 32.37
CA GLY A 164 12.59 1.01 32.91
C GLY A 164 13.30 0.88 34.26
N PRO A 165 13.49 2.00 34.99
CA PRO A 165 12.89 3.31 34.75
C PRO A 165 13.54 4.12 33.62
N LEU A 166 12.79 5.09 33.10
CA LEU A 166 13.26 6.20 32.26
C LEU A 166 13.10 7.51 33.02
N THR A 167 14.15 8.33 33.04
CA THR A 167 14.09 9.70 33.55
C THR A 167 13.47 10.60 32.50
N MET A 168 12.48 11.40 32.90
CA MET A 168 11.85 12.37 32.03
C MET A 168 12.74 13.60 31.85
N ASN A 169 12.85 14.09 30.61
CA ASN A 169 13.51 15.35 30.30
C ASN A 169 12.67 16.53 30.81
N ALA A 170 13.35 17.54 31.35
CA ALA A 170 12.73 18.80 31.76
C ALA A 170 12.06 19.55 30.58
N PRO A 171 11.09 20.46 30.83
CA PRO A 171 10.35 21.13 29.76
C PRO A 171 11.21 21.86 28.72
N ALA A 172 12.36 22.41 29.12
CA ALA A 172 13.30 23.06 28.20
C ALA A 172 13.93 22.12 27.15
N LYS A 173 13.80 20.81 27.33
CA LYS A 173 14.30 19.76 26.43
C LYS A 173 13.18 19.06 25.66
N LEU A 174 11.95 19.58 25.70
CA LEU A 174 10.86 19.08 24.87
C LEU A 174 11.26 19.18 23.38
N PRO A 175 10.99 18.15 22.55
CA PRO A 175 11.15 18.23 21.11
C PRO A 175 10.62 19.52 20.50
N ALA A 176 11.43 20.16 19.66
CA ALA A 176 11.05 21.39 18.98
C ALA A 176 9.96 21.14 17.93
N ALA A 177 9.22 22.20 17.59
CA ALA A 177 8.34 22.22 16.43
C ALA A 177 9.16 22.21 15.13
N ASP A 178 8.60 21.68 14.05
CA ASP A 178 9.12 21.89 12.72
C ASP A 178 9.04 23.37 12.30
N GLY A 179 9.95 23.76 11.41
CA GLY A 179 10.03 25.14 10.88
C GLY A 179 10.38 26.23 11.91
N GLY A 180 10.79 25.85 13.12
CA GLY A 180 11.19 26.81 14.16
C GLY A 180 10.02 27.59 14.78
N GLY A 181 8.80 27.06 14.67
CA GLY A 181 7.60 27.64 15.26
C GLY A 181 7.59 27.63 16.80
N ALA A 182 6.51 28.14 17.39
CA ALA A 182 6.32 28.16 18.84
C ALA A 182 6.44 26.76 19.45
N ALA A 183 6.99 26.67 20.66
CA ALA A 183 7.07 25.42 21.39
C ALA A 183 5.67 24.85 21.67
N TYR A 184 5.52 23.53 21.55
CA TYR A 184 4.26 22.84 21.85
C TYR A 184 3.81 23.03 23.31
N SER A 185 4.77 23.06 24.24
CA SER A 185 4.54 23.37 25.65
C SER A 185 5.81 23.87 26.31
N THR A 186 5.66 24.72 27.33
CA THR A 186 6.76 25.20 28.19
C THR A 186 6.79 24.53 29.56
N VAL A 187 5.81 23.65 29.85
CA VAL A 187 5.62 23.05 31.18
C VAL A 187 5.67 21.52 31.18
N LYS A 188 5.61 20.87 30.01
CA LYS A 188 5.57 19.41 29.90
C LYS A 188 6.96 18.79 29.94
N TYR A 189 7.14 17.81 30.81
CA TYR A 189 8.29 16.91 30.81
C TYR A 189 8.11 15.88 29.70
N SER A 190 9.21 15.38 29.12
CA SER A 190 9.11 14.42 28.00
C SER A 190 10.14 13.30 28.00
N ALA A 191 9.78 12.15 27.44
CA ALA A 191 10.71 11.06 27.14
C ALA A 191 10.21 10.26 25.94
N LEU A 192 11.13 9.79 25.09
CA LEU A 192 10.77 8.85 24.03
C LEU A 192 10.63 7.45 24.65
N LEU A 193 9.40 6.94 24.69
CA LEU A 193 9.16 5.56 25.10
C LEU A 193 9.69 4.61 24.02
N PRO A 194 10.54 3.65 24.39
CA PRO A 194 10.96 2.60 23.49
C PRO A 194 9.77 1.80 22.96
N LYS A 195 9.88 1.27 21.74
CA LYS A 195 8.79 0.57 21.07
C LYS A 195 8.31 -0.66 21.83
N GLU A 196 9.21 -1.32 22.56
CA GLU A 196 8.91 -2.48 23.41
C GLU A 196 8.10 -2.12 24.66
N TRP A 197 7.92 -0.84 24.98
CA TRP A 197 7.01 -0.40 26.04
C TRP A 197 5.58 -0.24 25.51
N VAL A 198 5.44 0.08 24.22
CA VAL A 198 4.14 0.35 23.58
C VAL A 198 3.54 -0.97 23.10
N GLN A 199 2.82 -1.63 23.99
CA GLN A 199 2.15 -2.91 23.75
C GLN A 199 0.71 -2.87 24.28
N ILE A 200 -0.12 -3.78 23.76
CA ILE A 200 -1.49 -3.97 24.25
C ILE A 200 -1.44 -4.36 25.74
N GLY A 201 -2.18 -3.64 26.57
CA GLY A 201 -2.25 -3.87 28.01
C GLY A 201 -1.12 -3.21 28.82
N THR A 202 -0.23 -2.43 28.20
CA THR A 202 0.77 -1.66 28.95
C THR A 202 0.11 -0.65 29.90
N THR A 203 0.58 -0.63 31.15
CA THR A 203 0.32 0.45 32.11
C THR A 203 1.62 1.14 32.47
N LEU A 204 1.69 2.46 32.29
CA LEU A 204 2.81 3.26 32.78
C LEU A 204 2.64 3.54 34.27
N GLU A 205 3.72 3.47 35.01
CA GLU A 205 3.83 3.90 36.39
C GLU A 205 4.73 5.13 36.44
N VAL A 206 4.18 6.27 36.82
CA VAL A 206 4.89 7.55 36.93
C VAL A 206 5.18 7.83 38.40
N GLY A 207 6.45 8.05 38.74
CA GLY A 207 6.91 8.37 40.08
C GLY A 207 7.81 9.61 40.11
N ASN A 208 8.11 10.09 41.31
CA ASN A 208 9.08 11.18 41.52
C ASN A 208 10.52 10.65 41.60
N VAL A 209 10.74 9.57 42.37
CA VAL A 209 12.09 8.96 42.57
C VAL A 209 12.03 7.42 42.62
N ASP A 210 11.14 6.81 43.41
CA ASP A 210 11.26 5.38 43.78
C ASP A 210 9.97 4.53 43.62
N PHE A 211 9.02 4.93 42.77
CA PHE A 211 7.76 4.23 42.45
C PHE A 211 6.93 3.67 43.64
N SER A 212 7.23 4.08 44.88
CA SER A 212 6.55 3.67 46.10
C SER A 212 5.08 4.10 46.10
N SER A 213 4.81 5.27 45.52
CA SER A 213 3.48 5.82 45.26
C SER A 213 3.36 6.26 43.80
N ALA A 214 3.35 5.32 42.86
CA ALA A 214 3.32 5.66 41.43
C ALA A 214 1.90 5.97 40.93
N ARG A 215 1.76 7.02 40.11
CA ARG A 215 0.55 7.26 39.32
C ARG A 215 0.49 6.28 38.17
N LYS A 216 -0.57 5.48 38.10
CA LYS A 216 -0.81 4.53 37.01
C LYS A 216 -1.53 5.20 35.85
N VAL A 217 -1.05 4.94 34.64
CA VAL A 217 -1.62 5.42 33.38
C VAL A 217 -1.73 4.24 32.41
N ALA A 218 -2.95 3.75 32.19
CA ALA A 218 -3.19 2.69 31.22
C ALA A 218 -3.07 3.25 29.79
N LEU A 219 -2.36 2.53 28.91
CA LEU A 219 -2.26 2.87 27.50
C LEU A 219 -3.29 2.11 26.68
N THR A 220 -4.00 2.82 25.81
CA THR A 220 -4.86 2.18 24.81
C THR A 220 -4.07 2.02 23.50
N VAL A 221 -3.72 0.78 23.20
CA VAL A 221 -2.82 0.42 22.08
C VAL A 221 -3.52 -0.55 21.13
N THR A 222 -3.30 -0.36 19.84
CA THR A 222 -3.72 -1.24 18.74
C THR A 222 -2.57 -2.16 18.34
N PRO A 223 -2.82 -3.30 17.69
CA PRO A 223 -1.76 -4.19 17.24
C PRO A 223 -0.74 -3.52 16.32
N ALA A 224 0.45 -4.11 16.26
CA ALA A 224 1.47 -3.70 15.30
C ALA A 224 1.02 -4.04 13.88
N THR A 225 0.74 -3.01 13.09
CA THR A 225 0.34 -3.16 11.68
C THR A 225 1.54 -2.98 10.77
N THR A 226 1.73 -3.92 9.84
CA THR A 226 2.68 -3.77 8.72
C THR A 226 1.91 -3.42 7.46
N LEU A 227 2.26 -2.30 6.82
CA LEU A 227 1.74 -1.91 5.52
C LEU A 227 2.72 -2.35 4.43
N LYS A 228 2.28 -3.22 3.51
CA LYS A 228 3.05 -3.57 2.31
C LYS A 228 2.80 -2.53 1.22
N HIS A 229 3.86 -1.96 0.66
CA HIS A 229 3.78 -0.98 -0.42
C HIS A 229 4.50 -1.51 -1.66
N HIS A 230 3.75 -1.72 -2.74
CA HIS A 230 4.26 -2.18 -4.02
C HIS A 230 4.41 -1.01 -4.99
N THR A 231 5.63 -0.65 -5.35
CA THR A 231 5.90 0.23 -6.48
C THR A 231 5.92 -0.57 -7.79
N VAL A 232 5.17 -0.12 -8.79
CA VAL A 232 5.03 -0.76 -10.10
C VAL A 232 5.62 0.14 -11.19
N PRO A 233 6.80 -0.19 -11.74
CA PRO A 233 7.33 0.48 -12.92
C PRO A 233 6.47 0.15 -14.14
N MET A 234 5.96 1.16 -14.84
CA MET A 234 5.13 0.99 -16.04
C MET A 234 5.73 1.75 -17.22
N TYR A 235 5.95 1.05 -18.33
CA TYR A 235 6.57 1.59 -19.53
C TYR A 235 5.66 1.39 -20.74
N LEU A 236 5.31 2.49 -21.41
CA LEU A 236 4.42 2.51 -22.57
C LEU A 236 5.20 2.87 -23.84
N PHE A 237 4.73 2.35 -24.99
CA PHE A 237 5.10 2.83 -26.33
C PHE A 237 6.61 2.90 -26.57
N GLY A 238 7.32 1.79 -26.32
CA GLY A 238 8.77 1.70 -26.52
C GLY A 238 9.61 2.18 -25.34
N ALA A 239 9.03 2.77 -24.29
CA ALA A 239 9.77 3.09 -23.06
C ALA A 239 10.30 1.80 -22.40
N ARG A 240 11.45 1.88 -21.73
CA ARG A 240 12.13 0.71 -21.13
C ARG A 240 12.82 1.08 -19.82
N ALA A 241 13.12 0.04 -19.01
CA ALA A 241 13.86 0.20 -17.76
C ALA A 241 15.26 0.80 -17.97
N ALA A 242 15.97 0.39 -19.03
CA ALA A 242 17.33 0.88 -19.31
C ALA A 242 17.41 2.40 -19.59
N GLN A 243 16.31 3.02 -19.97
CA GLN A 243 16.20 4.46 -20.24
C GLN A 243 15.29 5.16 -19.22
N SER A 244 15.02 4.50 -18.09
CA SER A 244 14.11 5.05 -17.10
C SER A 244 14.67 6.32 -16.49
N VAL A 245 13.80 7.33 -16.38
CA VAL A 245 14.11 8.57 -15.67
C VAL A 245 14.05 8.41 -14.16
N VAL A 246 13.62 7.24 -13.68
CA VAL A 246 13.60 6.82 -12.28
C VAL A 246 14.56 5.63 -12.13
N ALA A 247 15.61 5.80 -11.32
CA ALA A 247 16.74 4.87 -11.31
C ALA A 247 16.47 3.53 -10.59
N ASP A 248 15.81 3.53 -9.41
CA ASP A 248 15.66 2.30 -8.59
C ASP A 248 14.21 2.01 -8.19
N PHE A 249 13.28 2.98 -8.26
CA PHE A 249 11.89 2.85 -7.76
C PHE A 249 11.78 2.35 -6.30
N LYS A 250 12.88 2.27 -5.56
CA LYS A 250 12.87 1.96 -4.15
C LYS A 250 12.64 3.24 -3.39
N LEU A 251 11.60 3.26 -2.57
CA LEU A 251 11.28 4.42 -1.73
C LEU A 251 12.49 4.79 -0.84
N GLY A 252 13.16 3.79 -0.25
CA GLY A 252 14.36 4.01 0.58
C GLY A 252 15.64 4.41 -0.18
N ALA A 253 15.63 4.47 -1.51
CA ALA A 253 16.75 4.98 -2.29
C ALA A 253 16.73 6.52 -2.44
N ALA A 254 15.63 7.17 -2.05
CA ALA A 254 15.48 8.61 -2.08
C ALA A 254 15.49 9.21 -0.68
N ALA A 255 15.95 10.45 -0.58
CA ALA A 255 16.02 11.18 0.67
C ALA A 255 15.69 12.67 0.48
N THR A 256 15.20 13.31 1.52
CA THR A 256 15.07 14.77 1.62
C THR A 256 15.97 15.26 2.74
N ALA A 257 16.98 16.08 2.41
CA ALA A 257 17.98 16.54 3.37
C ALA A 257 18.62 15.40 4.21
N GLY A 258 18.96 14.29 3.54
CA GLY A 258 19.53 13.10 4.19
C GLY A 258 18.54 12.23 4.96
N TYR A 259 17.26 12.61 5.02
CA TYR A 259 16.21 11.79 5.63
C TYR A 259 15.59 10.86 4.59
N ALA A 260 15.80 9.55 4.75
CA ALA A 260 15.25 8.54 3.86
C ALA A 260 13.71 8.61 3.83
N ILE A 261 13.14 8.68 2.62
CA ILE A 261 11.71 9.00 2.49
C ILE A 261 10.81 7.80 2.84
N ASP A 262 11.28 6.57 2.80
CA ASP A 262 10.53 5.43 3.33
C ASP A 262 10.35 5.49 4.86
N VAL A 263 11.39 5.95 5.56
CA VAL A 263 11.34 6.20 7.00
C VAL A 263 10.41 7.37 7.30
N GLU A 264 10.53 8.47 6.57
CA GLU A 264 9.64 9.63 6.70
C GLU A 264 8.17 9.24 6.49
N TYR A 265 7.88 8.50 5.41
CA TYR A 265 6.51 8.14 5.07
C TYR A 265 5.88 7.26 6.15
N ARG A 266 6.65 6.33 6.73
CA ARG A 266 6.19 5.53 7.88
C ARG A 266 5.83 6.40 9.08
N GLU A 267 6.54 7.51 9.32
CA GLU A 267 6.19 8.43 10.40
C GLU A 267 4.83 9.13 10.17
N LYS A 268 4.45 9.37 8.91
CA LYS A 268 3.17 10.00 8.54
C LYS A 268 1.97 9.04 8.54
N LEU A 269 2.20 7.72 8.62
CA LEU A 269 1.16 6.70 8.55
C LEU A 269 0.96 6.00 9.90
N PRO A 270 -0.27 5.62 10.29
CA PRO A 270 -0.56 4.96 11.58
C PRO A 270 -0.24 3.46 11.54
N VAL A 271 1.00 3.12 11.22
CA VAL A 271 1.50 1.74 11.10
C VAL A 271 2.78 1.57 11.92
N ALA A 272 3.09 0.33 12.30
CA ALA A 272 4.34 -0.01 12.99
C ALA A 272 5.48 -0.13 11.98
N LYS A 273 5.21 -0.76 10.83
CA LYS A 273 6.20 -1.03 9.78
C LYS A 273 5.65 -0.69 8.40
N LEU A 274 6.52 -0.17 7.55
CA LEU A 274 6.31 -0.04 6.11
C LEU A 274 7.24 -1.04 5.40
N ASP A 275 6.68 -1.99 4.66
CA ASP A 275 7.40 -2.97 3.85
C ASP A 275 7.34 -2.55 2.37
N THR A 276 8.40 -1.92 1.87
CA THR A 276 8.43 -1.40 0.50
C THR A 276 9.01 -2.42 -0.48
N ARG A 277 8.39 -2.55 -1.64
CA ARG A 277 8.73 -3.54 -2.67
C ARG A 277 8.61 -2.93 -4.05
N VAL A 278 9.44 -3.42 -4.97
CA VAL A 278 9.33 -3.11 -6.40
C VAL A 278 8.84 -4.37 -7.11
N THR A 279 7.76 -4.25 -7.89
CA THR A 279 7.24 -5.37 -8.69
C THR A 279 8.04 -5.56 -9.97
N GLY A 280 7.78 -6.66 -10.69
CA GLY A 280 8.21 -6.77 -12.08
C GLY A 280 7.62 -5.62 -12.89
N ALA A 281 8.44 -5.01 -13.76
CA ALA A 281 7.99 -3.91 -14.59
C ALA A 281 6.92 -4.35 -15.59
N VAL A 282 5.92 -3.50 -15.81
CA VAL A 282 4.89 -3.66 -16.83
C VAL A 282 5.34 -2.90 -18.08
N THR A 283 5.57 -3.59 -19.20
CA THR A 283 5.99 -2.97 -20.46
C THR A 283 4.97 -3.24 -21.56
N LEU A 284 4.40 -2.18 -22.12
CA LEU A 284 3.31 -2.22 -23.10
C LEU A 284 3.74 -1.43 -24.35
N ASP A 285 4.17 -2.14 -25.40
CA ASP A 285 4.53 -1.49 -26.68
C ASP A 285 3.32 -1.00 -27.46
N GLN A 286 2.21 -1.72 -27.31
CA GLN A 286 0.91 -1.29 -27.76
C GLN A 286 -0.03 -1.33 -26.57
N LEU A 287 -0.93 -0.35 -26.50
CA LEU A 287 -1.92 -0.25 -25.45
C LEU A 287 -3.29 -0.51 -26.06
N ALA A 288 -3.94 -1.59 -25.64
CA ALA A 288 -5.34 -1.84 -25.95
C ALA A 288 -6.23 -0.89 -25.13
N VAL A 289 -7.15 -0.23 -25.83
CA VAL A 289 -8.16 0.68 -25.28
C VAL A 289 -9.56 0.10 -25.47
N PRO A 290 -10.48 0.30 -24.51
CA PRO A 290 -11.87 -0.15 -24.64
C PRO A 290 -12.60 0.59 -25.76
N GLY A 291 -13.73 0.05 -26.21
CA GLY A 291 -14.64 0.77 -27.10
C GLY A 291 -15.15 2.07 -26.46
N ARG A 292 -15.37 3.09 -27.29
CA ARG A 292 -15.88 4.40 -26.88
C ARG A 292 -16.93 4.88 -27.87
N ASN A 293 -18.07 5.38 -27.36
CA ASN A 293 -19.12 6.04 -28.15
C ASN A 293 -19.69 7.21 -27.35
N ASP A 294 -19.04 8.36 -27.45
CA ASP A 294 -19.46 9.60 -26.83
C ASP A 294 -19.53 10.74 -27.87
N ASP A 295 -19.78 11.95 -27.41
CA ASP A 295 -20.00 13.10 -28.29
C ASP A 295 -18.72 13.52 -29.03
N LYS A 296 -17.54 13.01 -28.62
CA LYS A 296 -16.24 13.31 -29.22
C LYS A 296 -15.75 12.19 -30.11
N PHE A 297 -15.84 10.93 -29.67
CA PHE A 297 -15.22 9.79 -30.34
C PHE A 297 -16.15 8.59 -30.43
N CYS A 298 -16.04 7.90 -31.56
CA CYS A 298 -16.68 6.61 -31.78
C CYS A 298 -15.68 5.62 -32.37
N TYR A 299 -15.38 4.55 -31.64
CA TYR A 299 -14.52 3.47 -32.09
C TYR A 299 -14.76 2.18 -31.31
N PRO A 300 -14.55 1.00 -31.93
CA PRO A 300 -14.52 -0.24 -31.20
C PRO A 300 -13.23 -0.36 -30.36
N ALA A 301 -13.15 -1.35 -29.48
CA ALA A 301 -11.89 -1.66 -28.83
C ALA A 301 -10.76 -1.81 -29.87
N MET A 302 -9.62 -1.18 -29.61
CA MET A 302 -8.50 -1.12 -30.56
C MET A 302 -7.17 -0.99 -29.82
N THR A 303 -6.06 -1.14 -30.54
CA THR A 303 -4.72 -0.84 -30.03
C THR A 303 -4.22 0.49 -30.53
N VAL A 304 -3.55 1.23 -29.65
CA VAL A 304 -2.68 2.35 -30.03
C VAL A 304 -1.22 1.95 -29.86
N ALA A 305 -0.33 2.46 -30.71
CA ALA A 305 1.09 2.10 -30.71
C ALA A 305 2.02 3.27 -30.32
N SER A 306 1.47 4.47 -30.13
CA SER A 306 2.26 5.64 -29.76
C SER A 306 1.53 6.54 -28.77
N TRP A 307 2.32 7.32 -28.03
CA TRP A 307 1.80 8.35 -27.13
C TRP A 307 0.97 9.42 -27.87
N ALA A 308 1.37 9.76 -29.10
CA ALA A 308 0.65 10.71 -29.93
C ALA A 308 -0.75 10.19 -30.28
N ASP A 309 -0.85 8.94 -30.71
CA ASP A 309 -2.15 8.32 -31.05
C ASP A 309 -3.05 8.18 -29.83
N TYR A 310 -2.49 7.82 -28.67
CA TYR A 310 -3.25 7.70 -27.44
C TYR A 310 -3.83 9.05 -26.99
N ARG A 311 -3.07 10.15 -27.13
CA ARG A 311 -3.58 11.49 -26.85
C ARG A 311 -4.58 11.97 -27.90
N ALA A 312 -4.42 11.57 -29.17
CA ALA A 312 -5.34 11.94 -30.25
C ALA A 312 -6.76 11.36 -30.13
N ILE A 313 -6.98 10.46 -29.16
CA ILE A 313 -8.29 9.88 -28.82
C ILE A 313 -8.77 10.26 -27.40
N ASP A 314 -8.20 11.31 -26.81
CA ASP A 314 -8.40 11.72 -25.41
C ASP A 314 -8.24 10.55 -24.43
N GLY A 315 -7.16 9.77 -24.58
CA GLY A 315 -6.86 8.64 -23.70
C GLY A 315 -6.48 9.09 -22.29
N ASP A 316 -7.13 8.52 -21.27
CA ASP A 316 -6.81 8.75 -19.85
C ASP A 316 -5.83 7.68 -19.34
N THR A 317 -4.55 8.06 -19.24
CA THR A 317 -3.48 7.16 -18.80
C THR A 317 -3.71 6.70 -17.37
N ASN A 318 -4.11 7.62 -16.48
CA ASN A 318 -4.27 7.31 -15.07
C ASN A 318 -5.42 6.31 -14.87
N ALA A 319 -6.59 6.56 -15.45
CA ALA A 319 -7.71 5.62 -15.35
C ALA A 319 -7.35 4.24 -15.92
N ARG A 320 -6.64 4.20 -17.06
CA ARG A 320 -6.24 2.95 -17.71
C ARG A 320 -5.25 2.16 -16.87
N MET A 321 -4.22 2.82 -16.34
CA MET A 321 -3.18 2.17 -15.55
C MET A 321 -3.69 1.79 -14.15
N LEU A 322 -4.53 2.62 -13.52
CA LEU A 322 -5.20 2.29 -12.26
C LEU A 322 -5.98 0.98 -12.39
N ARG A 323 -6.67 0.76 -13.51
CA ARG A 323 -7.37 -0.50 -13.79
C ARG A 323 -6.41 -1.70 -13.82
N ILE A 324 -5.28 -1.57 -14.51
CA ILE A 324 -4.25 -2.62 -14.56
C ILE A 324 -3.70 -2.92 -13.16
N LEU A 325 -3.39 -1.89 -12.37
CA LEU A 325 -2.94 -2.07 -10.98
C LEU A 325 -4.01 -2.73 -10.12
N GLY A 326 -5.28 -2.38 -10.32
CA GLY A 326 -6.42 -3.02 -9.66
C GLY A 326 -6.52 -4.51 -9.98
N ASP A 327 -6.29 -4.88 -11.25
CA ASP A 327 -6.25 -6.29 -11.67
C ASP A 327 -5.02 -7.01 -11.08
N MET A 328 -3.84 -6.37 -11.07
CA MET A 328 -2.63 -6.90 -10.43
C MET A 328 -2.83 -7.13 -8.93
N ARG A 329 -3.58 -6.26 -8.24
CA ARG A 329 -3.95 -6.42 -6.83
C ARG A 329 -5.10 -7.43 -6.61
N GLY A 330 -5.81 -7.77 -7.68
CA GLY A 330 -7.10 -8.46 -7.69
C GLY A 330 -7.06 -9.97 -7.43
N TRP A 331 -8.14 -10.65 -7.79
CA TRP A 331 -8.41 -12.06 -7.46
C TRP A 331 -7.34 -13.04 -7.93
N THR A 332 -6.93 -12.91 -9.19
CA THR A 332 -5.99 -13.81 -9.87
C THR A 332 -4.55 -13.26 -9.85
N GLY A 333 -4.37 -11.99 -9.47
CA GLY A 333 -3.09 -11.34 -9.28
C GLY A 333 -2.52 -11.58 -7.88
N ASN A 334 -2.29 -10.51 -7.11
CA ASN A 334 -1.64 -10.56 -5.81
C ASN A 334 -2.60 -10.78 -4.63
N ARG A 335 -3.91 -10.62 -4.84
CA ARG A 335 -4.95 -10.84 -3.83
C ARG A 335 -4.74 -10.07 -2.52
N ASP A 336 -4.18 -8.87 -2.58
CA ASP A 336 -3.88 -8.06 -1.39
C ASP A 336 -5.08 -7.31 -0.80
N GLY A 337 -6.27 -7.46 -1.39
CA GLY A 337 -7.52 -6.87 -0.90
C GLY A 337 -7.78 -7.07 0.60
N SER A 338 -7.36 -8.23 1.10
CA SER A 338 -7.56 -8.68 2.48
C SER A 338 -6.46 -8.26 3.46
N PHE A 339 -5.38 -7.65 2.97
CA PHE A 339 -4.24 -7.21 3.78
C PHE A 339 -4.09 -5.68 3.76
N ALA A 340 -3.31 -5.16 4.70
CA ALA A 340 -2.84 -3.78 4.64
C ALA A 340 -1.74 -3.70 3.57
N ALA A 341 -2.15 -3.52 2.30
CA ALA A 341 -1.22 -3.33 1.21
C ALA A 341 -1.77 -2.42 0.10
N GLY A 342 -0.86 -1.64 -0.50
CA GLY A 342 -1.15 -0.71 -1.59
C GLY A 342 -0.19 -0.85 -2.77
N PHE A 343 -0.65 -0.49 -3.97
CA PHE A 343 0.17 -0.44 -5.20
C PHE A 343 0.25 1.00 -5.70
N TYR A 344 1.44 1.42 -6.12
CA TYR A 344 1.66 2.71 -6.76
C TYR A 344 2.37 2.55 -8.11
N GLY A 345 1.72 2.98 -9.19
CA GLY A 345 2.28 2.91 -10.54
C GLY A 345 3.00 4.20 -10.95
N PHE A 346 4.23 4.06 -11.45
CA PHE A 346 4.95 5.12 -12.15
C PHE A 346 4.87 4.88 -13.65
N VAL A 347 4.21 5.78 -14.37
CA VAL A 347 3.95 5.58 -15.81
C VAL A 347 4.90 6.42 -16.66
N GLN A 348 5.65 5.76 -17.53
CA GLN A 348 6.60 6.38 -18.46
C GLN A 348 6.27 6.01 -19.91
N THR A 349 6.62 6.90 -20.83
CA THR A 349 6.37 6.78 -22.27
C THR A 349 7.52 7.40 -23.06
N LEU A 350 7.56 7.20 -24.37
CA LEU A 350 8.45 7.93 -25.28
C LEU A 350 7.72 9.14 -25.89
N SER A 351 8.38 10.30 -25.84
CA SER A 351 7.96 11.50 -26.57
C SER A 351 9.17 12.14 -27.23
N GLY A 352 9.16 12.27 -28.55
CA GLY A 352 10.29 12.80 -29.32
C GLY A 352 11.58 11.99 -29.14
N GLY A 353 11.47 10.66 -28.99
CA GLY A 353 12.60 9.75 -28.79
C GLY A 353 13.21 9.78 -27.38
N LYS A 354 12.66 10.59 -26.46
CA LYS A 354 13.08 10.64 -25.05
C LYS A 354 12.06 9.96 -24.16
N GLN A 355 12.54 9.21 -23.18
CA GLN A 355 11.69 8.68 -22.13
C GLN A 355 11.28 9.80 -21.20
N VAL A 356 9.97 9.99 -21.08
CA VAL A 356 9.32 11.00 -20.25
C VAL A 356 8.22 10.31 -19.47
N ALA A 357 7.65 10.99 -18.49
CA ALA A 357 6.48 10.43 -17.85
C ALA A 357 5.21 10.63 -18.66
N ALA A 358 4.31 9.67 -18.50
CA ALA A 358 3.06 9.59 -19.22
C ALA A 358 1.95 10.30 -18.42
N SER A 359 2.09 11.61 -18.21
CA SER A 359 1.06 12.40 -17.51
C SER A 359 -0.08 12.77 -18.47
N THR A 360 -1.31 12.48 -18.06
CA THR A 360 -2.55 13.07 -18.62
C THR A 360 -3.23 14.02 -17.63
N GLY A 361 -2.53 14.42 -16.56
CA GLY A 361 -3.06 15.18 -15.44
C GLY A 361 -2.30 14.91 -14.14
N GLY A 362 -2.99 15.07 -13.01
CA GLY A 362 -2.50 14.72 -11.68
C GLY A 362 -2.29 13.21 -11.49
N GLY A 363 -2.50 12.69 -10.29
CA GLY A 363 -2.59 11.25 -10.07
C GLY A 363 -4.03 10.76 -10.11
N LEU A 364 -4.20 9.46 -9.88
CA LEU A 364 -5.49 8.87 -9.55
C LEU A 364 -5.26 7.74 -8.55
N GLY A 365 -6.11 7.64 -7.53
CA GLY A 365 -6.03 6.61 -6.49
C GLY A 365 -7.38 6.13 -6.00
N GLY A 366 -7.40 4.93 -5.43
CA GLY A 366 -8.59 4.31 -4.86
C GLY A 366 -8.47 2.79 -4.74
N GLY A 367 -9.21 2.18 -3.81
CA GLY A 367 -9.31 0.71 -3.73
C GLY A 367 -7.97 -0.02 -3.45
N GLY A 368 -7.03 0.65 -2.79
CA GLY A 368 -5.68 0.12 -2.51
C GLY A 368 -4.69 0.23 -3.67
N VAL A 369 -5.03 0.98 -4.74
CA VAL A 369 -4.11 1.25 -5.85
C VAL A 369 -4.07 2.74 -6.15
N ALA A 370 -2.95 3.21 -6.67
CA ALA A 370 -2.73 4.59 -7.09
C ALA A 370 -1.75 4.65 -8.25
N VAL A 371 -1.82 5.71 -9.05
CA VAL A 371 -0.96 5.89 -10.21
C VAL A 371 -0.69 7.36 -10.47
N SER A 372 0.50 7.67 -10.95
CA SER A 372 0.79 8.97 -11.51
C SER A 372 1.81 8.89 -12.65
N GLY A 373 1.57 9.68 -13.68
CA GLY A 373 2.58 10.08 -14.65
C GLY A 373 3.23 11.43 -14.32
N GLY A 374 2.85 12.11 -13.23
CA GLY A 374 3.41 13.40 -12.82
C GLY A 374 4.56 13.30 -11.83
N ASP A 375 4.70 12.13 -11.19
CA ASP A 375 5.62 11.91 -10.08
C ASP A 375 6.94 11.26 -10.54
N TYR A 376 7.82 11.99 -11.21
CA TYR A 376 9.01 11.38 -11.84
C TYR A 376 10.23 12.28 -11.89
N ARG A 377 10.12 13.51 -11.39
CA ARG A 377 11.26 14.44 -11.34
C ARG A 377 12.26 13.89 -10.33
N PRO A 378 13.54 13.67 -10.68
CA PRO A 378 14.50 13.02 -9.77
C PRO A 378 14.65 13.74 -8.41
N ASP A 379 14.49 15.05 -8.38
CA ASP A 379 14.53 15.90 -7.17
C ASP A 379 13.25 15.82 -6.33
N THR A 380 12.13 15.43 -6.94
CA THR A 380 10.82 15.32 -6.28
C THR A 380 10.12 13.98 -6.42
N ILE A 381 10.83 12.91 -6.75
CA ILE A 381 10.25 11.57 -6.87
C ILE A 381 9.54 11.17 -5.58
N TYR A 382 8.39 10.52 -5.72
CA TYR A 382 7.41 10.33 -4.67
C TYR A 382 7.02 11.69 -4.04
N SER A 383 6.56 12.58 -4.90
CA SER A 383 6.12 13.94 -4.62
C SER A 383 4.84 14.00 -3.77
N ALA A 384 4.26 15.19 -3.67
CA ALA A 384 2.94 15.40 -3.09
C ALA A 384 1.85 14.51 -3.72
N ILE A 385 1.96 14.24 -5.03
CA ILE A 385 0.99 13.41 -5.75
C ILE A 385 0.98 12.00 -5.16
N PHE A 386 2.15 11.39 -4.93
CA PHE A 386 2.22 10.10 -4.26
C PHE A 386 1.44 10.07 -2.93
N ASN A 387 1.66 11.04 -2.05
CA ASN A 387 1.03 11.07 -0.74
C ASN A 387 -0.50 11.24 -0.85
N HIS A 388 -0.95 12.11 -1.75
CA HIS A 388 -2.36 12.32 -2.05
C HIS A 388 -3.04 11.06 -2.60
N GLU A 389 -2.50 10.47 -3.67
CA GLU A 389 -3.13 9.31 -4.31
C GLU A 389 -3.07 8.05 -3.44
N MET A 390 -1.99 7.87 -2.68
CA MET A 390 -1.95 6.80 -1.69
C MET A 390 -2.95 7.04 -0.56
N GLY A 391 -3.22 8.31 -0.20
CA GLY A 391 -4.34 8.66 0.69
C GLY A 391 -5.68 8.14 0.16
N HIS A 392 -5.98 8.35 -1.13
CA HIS A 392 -7.15 7.73 -1.78
C HIS A 392 -7.09 6.19 -1.77
N ALA A 393 -5.92 5.61 -2.05
CA ALA A 393 -5.72 4.16 -1.98
C ALA A 393 -6.01 3.60 -0.57
N TYR A 394 -5.77 4.40 0.48
CA TYR A 394 -6.07 4.06 1.88
C TYR A 394 -7.47 4.50 2.35
N GLY A 395 -8.31 4.97 1.43
CA GLY A 395 -9.72 5.25 1.69
C GLY A 395 -10.05 6.67 2.12
N LEU A 396 -9.13 7.62 1.93
CA LEU A 396 -9.39 9.03 2.20
C LEU A 396 -10.10 9.68 1.00
N PRO A 397 -11.16 10.49 1.20
CA PRO A 397 -11.69 11.38 0.17
C PRO A 397 -10.84 12.65 0.04
N HIS A 398 -11.15 13.52 -0.93
CA HIS A 398 -10.67 14.90 -0.88
C HIS A 398 -11.25 15.59 0.37
N ALA A 399 -10.40 16.26 1.15
CA ALA A 399 -10.75 16.73 2.49
C ALA A 399 -11.66 17.96 2.47
N ASP A 400 -11.50 18.83 1.49
CA ASP A 400 -12.36 19.98 1.24
C ASP A 400 -13.79 19.54 0.90
N ALA A 401 -13.96 18.66 -0.09
CA ALA A 401 -15.27 18.13 -0.46
C ALA A 401 -15.91 17.33 0.67
N ALA A 402 -15.13 16.56 1.43
CA ALA A 402 -15.62 15.83 2.59
C ALA A 402 -16.04 16.77 3.73
N ALA A 403 -15.30 17.85 3.97
CA ALA A 403 -15.67 18.85 4.97
C ALA A 403 -16.99 19.55 4.58
N ASP A 404 -17.14 19.94 3.31
CA ASP A 404 -18.37 20.55 2.79
C ASP A 404 -19.58 19.61 2.89
N ALA A 405 -19.37 18.31 2.69
CA ALA A 405 -20.38 17.26 2.88
C ALA A 405 -20.68 16.95 4.36
N GLY A 406 -19.86 17.44 5.29
CA GLY A 406 -19.95 17.14 6.72
C GLY A 406 -19.34 15.80 7.14
N ASP A 407 -18.52 15.19 6.29
CA ASP A 407 -17.85 13.89 6.49
C ASP A 407 -16.40 14.03 7.01
N ASP A 408 -15.84 15.24 6.99
CA ASP A 408 -14.58 15.61 7.66
C ASP A 408 -14.85 16.76 8.65
N PRO A 409 -14.31 16.73 9.90
CA PRO A 409 -14.53 17.77 10.89
C PRO A 409 -13.77 19.07 10.62
N TYR A 410 -12.80 19.09 9.70
CA TYR A 410 -11.93 20.25 9.53
C TYR A 410 -12.31 21.05 8.27
N PRO A 411 -12.78 22.31 8.43
CA PRO A 411 -13.24 23.11 7.31
C PRO A 411 -12.12 23.33 6.28
N MET A 412 -12.50 23.39 5.00
CA MET A 412 -11.61 23.64 3.87
C MET A 412 -10.43 22.66 3.76
N GLY A 413 -10.54 21.46 4.34
CA GLY A 413 -9.46 20.47 4.38
C GLY A 413 -8.23 20.92 5.18
N THR A 414 -8.39 21.86 6.11
CA THR A 414 -7.35 22.37 7.01
C THR A 414 -7.04 21.39 8.14
N LYS A 415 -6.03 21.70 8.96
CA LYS A 415 -5.70 21.00 10.21
C LYS A 415 -6.14 21.76 11.47
N SER A 416 -7.12 22.65 11.34
CA SER A 416 -7.53 23.60 12.40
C SER A 416 -7.96 22.98 13.73
N GLY A 417 -8.54 21.78 13.71
CA GLY A 417 -8.87 21.01 14.92
C GLY A 417 -8.03 19.74 15.11
N SER A 418 -7.03 19.54 14.25
CA SER A 418 -6.13 18.39 14.35
C SER A 418 -5.13 18.61 15.47
N SER A 419 -4.78 17.53 16.16
CA SER A 419 -3.59 17.49 17.00
C SER A 419 -2.30 17.64 16.17
N TRP A 420 -1.21 18.03 16.83
CA TRP A 420 0.12 18.09 16.23
C TRP A 420 0.62 16.69 15.89
N GLY A 421 1.44 16.58 14.83
CA GLY A 421 2.12 15.34 14.48
C GLY A 421 3.40 15.13 15.26
N PHE A 422 4.05 13.97 15.07
CA PHE A 422 5.38 13.71 15.63
C PHE A 422 6.21 12.83 14.69
N ASP A 423 7.49 13.17 14.55
CA ASP A 423 8.49 12.36 13.89
C ASP A 423 9.46 11.82 14.96
N SER A 424 9.39 10.52 15.21
CA SER A 424 10.18 9.85 16.24
C SER A 424 11.66 9.70 15.91
N VAL A 425 12.02 9.77 14.63
CA VAL A 425 13.41 9.63 14.17
C VAL A 425 14.15 10.94 14.32
N LYS A 426 13.54 12.04 13.86
CA LYS A 426 14.05 13.40 14.07
C LYS A 426 13.80 13.94 15.46
N GLN A 427 12.94 13.27 16.25
CA GLN A 427 12.42 13.76 17.52
C GLN A 427 11.91 15.21 17.39
N GLN A 428 10.97 15.39 16.46
CA GLN A 428 10.41 16.70 16.12
C GLN A 428 8.88 16.64 16.14
N LEU A 429 8.26 17.63 16.77
CA LEU A 429 6.82 17.80 16.75
C LEU A 429 6.42 18.54 15.46
N LEU A 430 5.32 18.12 14.84
CA LEU A 430 4.86 18.65 13.56
C LEU A 430 3.66 19.56 13.79
N THR A 431 3.84 20.86 13.56
CA THR A 431 2.78 21.85 13.79
C THR A 431 1.64 21.69 12.80
N THR A 432 0.45 22.15 13.21
CA THR A 432 -0.70 22.30 12.30
C THR A 432 -0.81 23.71 11.72
N ARG A 433 0.02 24.65 12.19
CA ARG A 433 0.04 26.05 11.75
C ARG A 433 1.00 26.27 10.59
N GLU A 434 0.73 27.28 9.78
CA GLU A 434 1.64 27.70 8.71
C GLU A 434 3.04 28.04 9.24
N PHE A 435 4.04 27.94 8.36
CA PHE A 435 5.35 28.51 8.60
C PHE A 435 5.37 29.99 8.22
N SER A 436 6.18 30.78 8.92
CA SER A 436 6.32 32.21 8.64
C SER A 436 6.72 32.45 7.18
N GLY A 437 5.98 33.31 6.47
CA GLY A 437 6.22 33.64 5.07
C GLY A 437 5.52 32.73 4.05
N GLN A 438 4.79 31.70 4.49
CA GLN A 438 3.86 30.98 3.61
C GLN A 438 2.58 31.80 3.44
N ASP A 439 2.09 31.93 2.20
CA ASP A 439 0.77 32.51 1.95
C ASP A 439 -0.29 31.66 2.64
N CYS A 440 -1.29 32.29 3.25
CA CYS A 440 -2.38 31.60 3.95
C CYS A 440 -3.67 31.54 3.14
N GLY A 441 -3.81 32.31 2.06
CA GLY A 441 -5.04 32.36 1.26
C GLY A 441 -6.31 32.44 2.13
N ALA A 442 -7.35 31.69 1.76
CA ALA A 442 -8.61 31.62 2.51
C ALA A 442 -8.56 30.72 3.78
N ARG A 443 -7.39 30.20 4.17
CA ARG A 443 -7.23 29.08 5.13
C ARG A 443 -7.19 29.52 6.59
N THR A 444 -7.89 30.59 6.91
CA THR A 444 -7.96 31.10 8.29
C THR A 444 -9.21 30.55 8.98
N VAL A 445 -9.01 29.95 10.15
CA VAL A 445 -10.09 29.46 11.01
C VAL A 445 -9.97 30.17 12.35
N GLY A 446 -10.92 31.04 12.65
CA GLY A 446 -10.87 31.88 13.86
C GLY A 446 -9.68 32.84 13.90
N GLY A 447 -9.25 33.35 12.73
CA GLY A 447 -8.09 34.27 12.63
C GLY A 447 -6.72 33.60 12.76
N VAL A 448 -6.67 32.26 12.85
CA VAL A 448 -5.45 31.48 12.84
C VAL A 448 -5.34 30.77 11.49
N CYS A 449 -4.19 30.85 10.86
CA CYS A 449 -3.94 30.08 9.66
C CYS A 449 -3.46 28.67 10.03
N TYR A 450 -3.87 27.70 9.22
CA TYR A 450 -3.57 26.30 9.43
C TYR A 450 -3.12 25.70 8.11
N GLN A 451 -2.16 24.79 8.20
CA GLN A 451 -1.77 23.95 7.08
C GLN A 451 -2.96 23.11 6.62
N ARG A 452 -3.02 22.81 5.32
CA ARG A 452 -3.96 21.83 4.79
C ARG A 452 -3.43 20.42 4.94
N THR A 453 -4.33 19.46 4.78
CA THR A 453 -3.95 18.04 4.65
C THR A 453 -3.46 17.74 3.24
N PRO A 454 -2.68 16.67 3.02
CA PRO A 454 -2.32 16.20 1.68
C PRO A 454 -3.54 16.01 0.77
N MET A 455 -4.70 15.65 1.34
CA MET A 455 -5.97 15.48 0.64
C MET A 455 -6.68 16.79 0.24
N SER A 456 -6.01 17.94 0.40
CA SER A 456 -6.46 19.26 -0.05
C SER A 456 -5.25 20.13 -0.45
N GLY A 457 -4.22 19.53 -1.07
CA GLY A 457 -3.03 20.26 -1.53
C GLY A 457 -2.13 20.79 -0.39
N GLY A 458 -2.21 20.20 0.79
CA GLY A 458 -1.44 20.65 1.96
C GLY A 458 0.02 20.26 1.97
N ASP A 459 0.50 19.49 1.00
CA ASP A 459 1.92 19.23 0.87
C ASP A 459 2.71 20.51 0.57
N ASP A 460 2.12 21.53 -0.07
CA ASP A 460 2.78 22.83 -0.27
C ASP A 460 2.99 23.62 1.04
N ASP A 461 2.23 23.29 2.09
CA ASP A 461 2.31 23.95 3.39
C ASP A 461 3.40 23.31 4.29
N ARG A 462 4.10 22.27 3.81
CA ARG A 462 5.12 21.55 4.60
C ARG A 462 6.42 22.35 4.74
N ASN A 463 7.27 21.96 5.69
CA ASN A 463 8.66 22.37 5.74
C ASN A 463 9.46 21.58 4.70
N ALA A 464 9.47 22.08 3.46
CA ALA A 464 10.06 21.38 2.31
C ALA A 464 11.59 21.24 2.39
N GLN A 465 12.27 22.04 3.24
CA GLN A 465 13.71 21.92 3.48
C GLN A 465 14.06 20.64 4.23
N THR A 466 13.10 20.04 4.94
CA THR A 466 13.35 18.90 5.82
C THR A 466 12.45 17.70 5.55
N TYR A 467 11.25 17.91 5.00
CA TYR A 467 10.27 16.84 4.77
C TYR A 467 9.83 16.77 3.30
N ARG A 468 9.74 15.55 2.79
CA ARG A 468 9.13 15.24 1.50
C ARG A 468 7.62 15.47 1.52
N TRP A 469 6.95 15.18 2.64
CA TRP A 469 5.49 15.26 2.76
C TRP A 469 5.00 15.94 4.03
N ASN A 470 3.84 16.58 3.91
CA ASN A 470 3.06 16.99 5.05
C ASN A 470 2.36 15.78 5.69
N ALA A 471 2.12 15.87 7.00
CA ALA A 471 1.30 14.88 7.71
C ALA A 471 -0.18 15.00 7.31
N PHE A 472 -0.92 13.90 7.37
CA PHE A 472 -2.39 13.91 7.34
C PHE A 472 -2.96 14.58 8.60
N SER A 473 -4.26 14.88 8.65
CA SER A 473 -4.91 15.23 9.92
C SER A 473 -5.05 14.00 10.83
N ASP A 474 -5.26 14.20 12.11
CA ASP A 474 -5.52 13.11 13.06
C ASP A 474 -6.83 12.35 12.73
N TYR A 475 -7.85 13.03 12.21
CA TYR A 475 -9.07 12.39 11.69
C TYR A 475 -8.78 11.46 10.51
N GLN A 476 -7.99 11.91 9.53
CA GLN A 476 -7.57 11.06 8.41
C GLN A 476 -6.66 9.91 8.86
N ALA A 477 -5.78 10.15 9.83
CA ALA A 477 -4.99 9.09 10.46
C ALA A 477 -5.89 8.07 11.17
N ALA A 478 -7.00 8.49 11.80
CA ALA A 478 -7.97 7.58 12.40
C ALA A 478 -8.69 6.73 11.33
N ILE A 479 -9.04 7.31 10.18
CA ILE A 479 -9.63 6.57 9.05
C ILE A 479 -8.65 5.51 8.56
N MET A 480 -7.40 5.88 8.28
CA MET A 480 -6.39 4.94 7.80
C MET A 480 -6.08 3.85 8.82
N GLN A 481 -5.90 4.20 10.10
CA GLN A 481 -5.64 3.22 11.17
C GLN A 481 -6.74 2.17 11.23
N GLN A 482 -8.01 2.60 11.21
CA GLN A 482 -9.13 1.67 11.25
C GLN A 482 -9.22 0.83 9.97
N GLY A 483 -9.02 1.43 8.80
CA GLY A 483 -9.00 0.71 7.53
C GLY A 483 -7.92 -0.36 7.47
N PHE A 484 -6.77 -0.14 8.10
CA PHE A 484 -5.72 -1.15 8.23
C PHE A 484 -6.03 -2.21 9.28
N LEU A 485 -6.66 -1.83 10.40
CA LEU A 485 -7.06 -2.77 11.47
C LEU A 485 -8.19 -3.71 11.03
N ASP A 486 -9.02 -3.30 10.07
CA ASP A 486 -10.05 -4.15 9.47
C ASP A 486 -9.49 -5.24 8.53
N LYS A 487 -8.17 -5.24 8.29
CA LYS A 487 -7.49 -6.24 7.47
C LYS A 487 -7.12 -7.49 8.26
N MET A 488 -6.88 -8.58 7.55
CA MET A 488 -6.39 -9.82 8.14
C MET A 488 -4.89 -9.72 8.43
N PHE A 489 -4.46 -10.34 9.52
CA PHE A 489 -3.06 -10.42 9.94
C PHE A 489 -2.58 -11.86 9.75
N PRO A 490 -1.58 -12.11 8.89
CA PRO A 490 -0.94 -13.42 8.79
C PRO A 490 -0.33 -13.83 10.14
N ASP A 491 -0.68 -15.02 10.61
CA ASP A 491 -0.18 -15.60 11.86
C ASP A 491 -0.38 -17.13 11.84
N SER A 492 0.71 -17.87 11.66
CA SER A 492 0.69 -19.34 11.57
C SER A 492 0.28 -20.04 12.87
N SER A 493 0.28 -19.33 14.00
CA SER A 493 -0.17 -19.88 15.28
C SER A 493 -1.70 -19.97 15.41
N PHE A 494 -2.44 -19.28 14.54
CA PHE A 494 -3.90 -19.35 14.49
C PHE A 494 -4.34 -20.40 13.47
N ASP A 495 -5.41 -21.14 13.79
CA ASP A 495 -5.96 -22.12 12.86
C ASP A 495 -6.37 -21.46 11.53
N GLY A 496 -5.78 -21.94 10.44
CA GLY A 496 -5.86 -21.41 9.08
C GLY A 496 -4.97 -20.21 8.77
N GLY A 497 -4.00 -19.89 9.63
CA GLY A 497 -2.88 -19.01 9.32
C GLY A 497 -3.15 -17.50 9.40
N TYR A 498 -4.33 -17.10 9.89
CA TYR A 498 -4.72 -15.68 9.99
C TYR A 498 -5.53 -15.38 11.25
N LYS A 499 -5.34 -14.17 11.76
CA LYS A 499 -6.16 -13.55 12.80
C LYS A 499 -6.73 -12.23 12.33
N ARG A 500 -7.82 -11.78 12.95
CA ARG A 500 -8.42 -10.46 12.71
C ARG A 500 -8.49 -9.68 14.02
N TRP A 501 -8.29 -8.37 13.95
CA TRP A 501 -8.46 -7.52 15.11
C TRP A 501 -9.93 -7.13 15.28
N ASN A 502 -10.52 -7.45 16.43
CA ASN A 502 -11.84 -6.94 16.77
C ASN A 502 -11.69 -5.63 17.55
N ARG A 503 -12.03 -4.51 16.91
CA ARG A 503 -11.93 -3.17 17.49
C ARG A 503 -12.85 -2.94 18.69
N THR A 504 -13.93 -3.72 18.82
CA THR A 504 -14.87 -3.63 19.94
C THR A 504 -14.34 -4.35 21.17
N THR A 505 -13.80 -5.57 21.01
CA THR A 505 -13.27 -6.35 22.13
C THR A 505 -11.82 -5.98 22.48
N GLY A 506 -11.10 -5.35 21.56
CA GLY A 506 -9.69 -5.02 21.75
C GLY A 506 -8.80 -6.26 21.80
N ALA A 507 -9.16 -7.29 21.04
CA ALA A 507 -8.43 -8.56 21.00
C ALA A 507 -8.37 -9.13 19.57
N PHE A 508 -7.38 -10.00 19.35
CA PHE A 508 -7.35 -10.82 18.14
C PHE A 508 -8.34 -11.97 18.23
N GLU A 509 -9.05 -12.21 17.13
CA GLU A 509 -9.98 -13.31 16.97
C GLU A 509 -9.55 -14.21 15.81
N LYS A 510 -9.98 -15.47 15.90
CA LYS A 510 -9.88 -16.41 14.79
C LYS A 510 -10.72 -15.91 13.60
N VAL A 511 -10.16 -16.03 12.39
CA VAL A 511 -10.93 -15.81 11.16
C VAL A 511 -11.70 -17.09 10.83
N SER A 512 -13.01 -16.99 10.63
CA SER A 512 -13.85 -18.13 10.28
C SER A 512 -13.45 -18.75 8.94
N ASN A 513 -13.73 -20.04 8.73
CA ASN A 513 -13.44 -20.70 7.46
C ASN A 513 -14.16 -20.00 6.29
N ASP A 514 -15.40 -19.55 6.51
CA ASP A 514 -16.19 -18.84 5.50
C ASP A 514 -15.59 -17.45 5.19
N ASP A 515 -15.11 -16.71 6.19
CA ASP A 515 -14.43 -15.43 5.96
C ASP A 515 -13.13 -15.63 5.18
N ARG A 516 -12.35 -16.67 5.50
CA ARG A 516 -11.13 -16.99 4.75
C ARG A 516 -11.43 -17.40 3.32
N ALA A 517 -12.47 -18.20 3.11
CA ALA A 517 -12.93 -18.60 1.78
C ALA A 517 -13.43 -17.39 0.97
N ARG A 518 -14.22 -16.48 1.56
CA ARG A 518 -14.61 -15.20 0.92
C ARG A 518 -13.40 -14.33 0.58
N ALA A 519 -12.43 -14.25 1.50
CA ALA A 519 -11.19 -13.51 1.31
C ALA A 519 -10.22 -14.22 0.34
N GLY A 520 -10.43 -15.50 0.07
CA GLY A 520 -9.54 -16.36 -0.70
C GLY A 520 -8.16 -16.57 -0.08
N THR A 521 -8.05 -16.37 1.22
CA THR A 521 -6.79 -16.51 1.98
C THR A 521 -6.53 -17.95 2.43
N ASP A 522 -7.56 -18.79 2.44
CA ASP A 522 -7.46 -20.24 2.74
C ASP A 522 -6.56 -21.00 1.76
N VAL A 523 -6.30 -20.40 0.60
CA VAL A 523 -5.59 -21.02 -0.53
C VAL A 523 -4.59 -20.06 -1.18
N LEU A 524 -4.15 -19.05 -0.43
CA LEU A 524 -3.19 -18.04 -0.87
C LEU A 524 -1.80 -18.35 -0.31
N GLN A 525 -0.80 -18.39 -1.18
CA GLN A 525 0.61 -18.49 -0.78
C GLN A 525 1.20 -17.08 -0.77
N LEU A 526 1.71 -16.62 0.37
CA LEU A 526 2.28 -15.28 0.51
C LEU A 526 3.75 -15.26 0.08
N ASP A 527 4.21 -14.11 -0.42
CA ASP A 527 5.63 -13.79 -0.61
C ASP A 527 6.42 -14.82 -1.45
N GLN A 528 5.81 -15.32 -2.52
CA GLN A 528 6.37 -16.22 -3.52
C GLN A 528 7.08 -15.47 -4.67
N GLN A 529 7.98 -16.17 -5.37
CA GLN A 529 8.50 -15.68 -6.66
C GLN A 529 7.46 -15.91 -7.75
N VAL A 530 7.00 -14.82 -8.37
CA VAL A 530 5.95 -14.83 -9.37
C VAL A 530 6.33 -14.01 -10.60
N GLN A 531 5.75 -14.34 -11.74
CA GLN A 531 5.63 -13.46 -12.90
C GLN A 531 4.15 -13.15 -13.10
N THR A 532 3.83 -11.94 -13.53
CA THR A 532 2.45 -11.53 -13.73
C THR A 532 2.15 -11.47 -15.22
N VAL A 533 1.19 -12.27 -15.68
CA VAL A 533 0.60 -12.09 -17.01
C VAL A 533 -0.45 -11.01 -16.91
N ILE A 534 -0.32 -9.95 -17.69
CA ILE A 534 -1.30 -8.87 -17.79
C ILE A 534 -1.86 -8.91 -19.19
N GLY A 535 -3.19 -8.95 -19.31
CA GLY A 535 -3.80 -9.05 -20.63
C GLY A 535 -5.13 -8.35 -20.75
N THR A 536 -5.56 -8.27 -22.00
CA THR A 536 -6.82 -7.68 -22.42
C THR A 536 -7.53 -8.63 -23.37
N VAL A 537 -8.84 -8.54 -23.41
CA VAL A 537 -9.65 -9.28 -24.37
C VAL A 537 -10.84 -8.44 -24.83
N SER A 538 -10.98 -8.33 -26.15
CA SER A 538 -12.19 -7.76 -26.77
C SER A 538 -13.12 -8.88 -27.19
N HIS A 539 -14.40 -8.71 -26.91
CA HIS A 539 -15.44 -9.67 -27.30
C HIS A 539 -15.59 -9.75 -28.83
N PHE A 540 -15.29 -8.64 -29.51
CA PHE A 540 -15.41 -8.52 -30.96
C PHE A 540 -14.04 -8.69 -31.61
N ASN A 541 -13.99 -9.55 -32.62
CA ASN A 541 -12.78 -9.72 -33.42
C ASN A 541 -12.64 -8.63 -34.52
N LEU A 542 -12.99 -7.38 -34.20
CA LEU A 542 -12.86 -6.23 -35.11
C LEU A 542 -11.43 -5.67 -35.13
N ALA A 543 -10.73 -5.81 -34.00
CA ALA A 543 -9.32 -5.51 -33.84
C ALA A 543 -8.70 -6.65 -33.01
N PRO A 544 -8.26 -7.76 -33.65
CA PRO A 544 -7.64 -8.88 -32.94
C PRO A 544 -6.50 -8.44 -32.02
N THR A 545 -5.77 -7.39 -32.42
CA THR A 545 -4.68 -6.77 -31.66
C THR A 545 -5.13 -6.20 -30.30
N ALA A 546 -6.40 -5.84 -30.13
CA ALA A 546 -6.95 -5.34 -28.86
C ALA A 546 -7.05 -6.44 -27.78
N SER A 547 -6.95 -7.71 -28.19
CA SER A 547 -6.67 -8.81 -27.28
C SER A 547 -5.17 -9.04 -27.27
N THR A 548 -4.50 -8.70 -26.17
CA THR A 548 -3.04 -8.80 -26.05
C THR A 548 -2.65 -9.24 -24.64
N MET A 549 -1.44 -9.76 -24.49
CA MET A 549 -0.85 -10.14 -23.21
C MET A 549 0.61 -9.69 -23.14
N VAL A 550 1.03 -9.32 -21.94
CA VAL A 550 2.44 -9.12 -21.58
C VAL A 550 2.75 -9.87 -20.29
N VAL A 551 4.01 -10.24 -20.10
CA VAL A 551 4.47 -10.94 -18.90
C VAL A 551 5.55 -10.11 -18.23
N THR A 552 5.39 -9.84 -16.95
CA THR A 552 6.40 -9.10 -16.18
C THR A 552 7.65 -9.96 -15.92
N PRO A 553 8.81 -9.33 -15.65
CA PRO A 553 9.91 -10.01 -14.98
C PRO A 553 9.49 -10.60 -13.63
N ALA A 554 10.25 -11.57 -13.13
CA ALA A 554 9.98 -12.18 -11.82
C ALA A 554 10.06 -11.16 -10.68
N TRP A 555 9.17 -11.30 -9.68
CA TRP A 555 9.14 -10.46 -8.49
C TRP A 555 8.52 -11.20 -7.29
N THR A 556 8.67 -10.63 -6.09
CA THR A 556 8.11 -11.20 -4.86
C THR A 556 6.66 -10.74 -4.65
N GLY A 557 5.71 -11.60 -4.97
CA GLY A 557 4.27 -11.37 -4.83
C GLY A 557 3.58 -12.53 -4.11
N ASN A 558 2.26 -12.51 -4.03
CA ASN A 558 1.47 -13.64 -3.55
C ASN A 558 1.01 -14.49 -4.74
N LEU A 559 0.77 -15.77 -4.48
CA LEU A 559 0.28 -16.72 -5.47
C LEU A 559 -1.08 -17.27 -5.00
N PRO A 560 -2.20 -16.74 -5.54
CA PRO A 560 -3.53 -17.30 -5.29
C PRO A 560 -3.63 -18.72 -5.84
N GLN A 561 -4.48 -19.56 -5.22
CA GLN A 561 -4.83 -20.83 -5.83
C GLN A 561 -5.43 -20.60 -7.20
N ARG A 562 -4.93 -21.39 -8.15
CA ARG A 562 -5.47 -21.44 -9.48
C ARG A 562 -6.76 -22.25 -9.46
N MET A 563 -7.81 -21.69 -10.04
CA MET A 563 -8.98 -22.48 -10.44
C MET A 563 -8.70 -23.15 -11.76
N ASP A 564 -8.41 -24.44 -11.75
CA ASP A 564 -8.28 -25.24 -12.97
C ASP A 564 -9.66 -25.79 -13.35
N PRO A 565 -10.27 -25.31 -14.45
CA PRO A 565 -11.60 -25.77 -14.83
C PRO A 565 -11.61 -27.25 -15.23
N THR A 566 -10.47 -27.92 -15.43
CA THR A 566 -10.41 -29.37 -15.71
C THR A 566 -10.39 -30.23 -14.45
N VAL A 567 -10.28 -29.61 -13.27
CA VAL A 567 -10.24 -30.29 -11.97
C VAL A 567 -11.61 -30.18 -11.32
N GLN A 568 -12.28 -31.33 -11.13
CA GLN A 568 -13.64 -31.35 -10.58
C GLN A 568 -13.76 -30.66 -9.22
N ALA A 569 -12.76 -30.80 -8.34
CA ALA A 569 -12.77 -30.14 -7.04
C ALA A 569 -12.74 -28.61 -7.13
N ASP A 570 -12.02 -28.04 -8.11
CA ASP A 570 -12.00 -26.59 -8.35
C ASP A 570 -13.35 -26.12 -8.93
N VAL A 571 -13.96 -26.94 -9.77
CA VAL A 571 -15.28 -26.68 -10.36
C VAL A 571 -16.38 -26.75 -9.31
N ASP A 572 -16.38 -27.77 -8.45
CA ASP A 572 -17.28 -27.88 -7.30
C ASP A 572 -17.11 -26.67 -6.38
N ARG A 573 -15.87 -26.19 -6.20
CA ARG A 573 -15.56 -24.99 -5.42
C ARG A 573 -16.07 -23.70 -6.07
N ILE A 574 -16.20 -23.63 -7.41
CA ILE A 574 -16.82 -22.52 -8.15
C ILE A 574 -18.35 -22.62 -8.15
N LEU A 575 -18.91 -23.84 -8.18
CA LEU A 575 -20.35 -24.09 -8.24
C LEU A 575 -21.01 -24.20 -6.87
N SER A 576 -20.24 -24.30 -5.78
CA SER A 576 -20.82 -24.45 -4.44
C SER A 576 -21.70 -23.25 -4.07
N ASP A 577 -22.96 -23.57 -3.79
CA ASP A 577 -24.08 -22.71 -3.37
C ASP A 577 -23.95 -22.23 -1.91
N LYS A 578 -22.85 -22.56 -1.23
CA LYS A 578 -22.59 -22.11 0.13
C LYS A 578 -22.44 -20.58 0.17
N PRO A 579 -23.22 -19.85 0.99
CA PRO A 579 -23.02 -18.43 1.22
C PRO A 579 -21.62 -18.21 1.80
N GLY A 580 -20.69 -17.70 1.00
CA GLY A 580 -19.31 -17.43 1.44
C GLY A 580 -18.24 -18.43 1.02
N GLY A 581 -18.55 -19.43 0.20
CA GLY A 581 -17.51 -20.13 -0.55
C GLY A 581 -16.82 -19.18 -1.54
N TRP A 582 -15.59 -19.51 -1.93
CA TRP A 582 -14.83 -18.83 -3.01
C TRP A 582 -15.67 -18.64 -4.30
N SER A 583 -16.66 -19.51 -4.54
CA SER A 583 -17.64 -19.55 -5.63
C SER A 583 -18.58 -18.35 -5.76
N GLY A 584 -19.11 -17.86 -4.64
CA GLY A 584 -20.28 -16.97 -4.66
C GLY A 584 -20.04 -15.61 -5.31
N TYR A 585 -18.77 -15.22 -5.49
CA TYR A 585 -18.41 -13.94 -6.12
C TYR A 585 -17.39 -14.04 -7.25
N TYR A 586 -16.67 -15.18 -7.40
CA TYR A 586 -15.58 -15.29 -8.36
C TYR A 586 -16.04 -15.00 -9.79
N CYS A 587 -17.10 -15.66 -10.25
CA CYS A 587 -17.67 -15.42 -11.58
C CYS A 587 -18.83 -14.40 -11.58
N VAL A 588 -19.27 -13.88 -10.42
CA VAL A 588 -20.54 -13.14 -10.33
C VAL A 588 -20.50 -11.77 -10.96
N TYR A 589 -19.36 -11.09 -10.95
CA TYR A 589 -19.27 -9.71 -11.45
C TYR A 589 -19.24 -9.62 -12.98
N ASN A 590 -18.53 -10.54 -13.64
CA ASN A 590 -18.30 -10.47 -15.08
C ASN A 590 -18.45 -11.81 -15.80
N GLY A 591 -18.74 -12.90 -15.09
CA GLY A 591 -18.64 -14.25 -15.62
C GLY A 591 -17.24 -14.84 -15.48
N CYS A 592 -17.11 -16.07 -15.98
CA CYS A 592 -15.85 -16.78 -16.11
C CYS A 592 -15.76 -17.35 -17.53
N ASP A 593 -15.74 -16.43 -18.50
CA ASP A 593 -15.84 -16.80 -19.91
C ASP A 593 -14.48 -17.16 -20.52
N TYR A 594 -13.39 -17.10 -19.75
CA TYR A 594 -12.03 -17.30 -20.23
C TYR A 594 -11.15 -18.12 -19.30
N THR A 595 -10.28 -18.95 -19.89
CA THR A 595 -9.26 -19.75 -19.22
C THR A 595 -7.89 -19.43 -19.80
N LEU A 596 -6.96 -19.01 -18.95
CA LEU A 596 -5.56 -18.84 -19.29
C LEU A 596 -4.83 -20.18 -19.16
N VAL A 597 -3.99 -20.51 -20.14
CA VAL A 597 -3.15 -21.72 -20.12
C VAL A 597 -1.69 -21.32 -20.27
N ALA A 598 -0.89 -21.65 -19.28
CA ALA A 598 0.54 -21.39 -19.22
C ALA A 598 1.32 -22.70 -19.35
N THR A 599 2.23 -22.76 -20.31
CA THR A 599 3.14 -23.91 -20.53
C THR A 599 4.55 -23.53 -20.14
N TYR A 600 5.22 -24.41 -19.41
CA TYR A 600 6.60 -24.24 -18.95
C TYR A 600 7.56 -25.14 -19.74
N ALA A 601 8.85 -24.83 -19.67
CA ALA A 601 9.89 -25.55 -20.41
C ALA A 601 10.02 -27.02 -19.99
N ASP A 602 9.70 -27.35 -18.73
CA ASP A 602 9.65 -28.74 -18.25
C ASP A 602 8.41 -29.53 -18.73
N GLY A 603 7.57 -28.93 -19.57
CA GLY A 603 6.33 -29.52 -20.07
C GLY A 603 5.12 -29.32 -19.16
N THR A 604 5.27 -28.70 -17.99
CA THR A 604 4.14 -28.42 -17.10
C THR A 604 3.15 -27.47 -17.76
N VAL A 605 1.86 -27.79 -17.69
CA VAL A 605 0.77 -26.94 -18.14
C VAL A 605 -0.08 -26.53 -16.94
N LEU A 606 -0.24 -25.23 -16.72
CA LEU A 606 -1.15 -24.66 -15.74
C LEU A 606 -2.37 -24.07 -16.46
N ARG A 607 -3.57 -24.37 -15.98
CA ARG A 607 -4.81 -23.73 -16.44
C ARG A 607 -5.37 -22.87 -15.32
N HIS A 608 -5.94 -21.74 -15.71
CA HIS A 608 -6.52 -20.80 -14.76
C HIS A 608 -7.77 -20.15 -15.34
N LEU A 609 -8.93 -20.52 -14.81
CA LEU A 609 -10.21 -19.88 -15.11
C LEU A 609 -10.19 -18.46 -14.57
N LEU A 610 -10.46 -17.48 -15.42
CA LEU A 610 -10.39 -16.06 -15.10
C LEU A 610 -11.78 -15.53 -14.73
N PRO A 611 -11.90 -14.66 -13.70
CA PRO A 611 -13.15 -14.03 -13.28
C PRO A 611 -13.50 -12.81 -14.17
N ILE A 612 -13.36 -13.01 -15.48
CA ILE A 612 -13.63 -12.01 -16.51
C ILE A 612 -14.56 -12.59 -17.56
N GLY A 613 -15.26 -11.70 -18.24
CA GLY A 613 -16.24 -12.04 -19.24
C GLY A 613 -17.18 -10.87 -19.48
N TYR A 614 -18.32 -11.17 -20.10
CA TYR A 614 -19.29 -10.15 -20.50
C TYR A 614 -20.67 -10.40 -19.90
N ARG A 615 -20.72 -11.17 -18.82
CA ARG A 615 -21.95 -11.50 -18.11
C ARG A 615 -22.41 -10.35 -17.24
N ASP A 616 -23.72 -10.22 -17.14
CA ASP A 616 -24.37 -9.36 -16.15
C ASP A 616 -24.05 -9.84 -14.73
N PHE A 617 -24.08 -8.89 -13.81
CA PHE A 617 -23.93 -9.18 -12.39
C PHE A 617 -24.93 -10.26 -11.94
N ASN A 618 -24.43 -11.26 -11.20
CA ASN A 618 -25.22 -12.38 -10.67
C ASN A 618 -25.85 -13.29 -11.75
N LYS A 619 -25.32 -13.26 -12.98
CA LYS A 619 -25.75 -14.14 -14.08
C LYS A 619 -24.58 -14.91 -14.73
N PRO A 620 -23.69 -15.55 -13.96
CA PRO A 620 -22.48 -16.18 -14.51
C PRO A 620 -22.76 -17.35 -15.48
N ASN A 621 -23.88 -18.05 -15.30
CA ASN A 621 -24.25 -19.25 -16.07
C ASN A 621 -25.44 -19.03 -17.02
N ASP A 622 -25.98 -17.81 -17.10
CA ASP A 622 -27.12 -17.50 -17.95
C ASP A 622 -26.65 -17.23 -19.39
N ALA A 623 -27.02 -18.12 -20.33
CA ALA A 623 -26.73 -18.00 -21.76
C ALA A 623 -27.25 -16.69 -22.38
N THR A 624 -28.27 -16.07 -21.77
CA THR A 624 -28.87 -14.81 -22.20
C THR A 624 -28.41 -13.61 -21.36
N GLY A 625 -27.76 -13.85 -20.22
CA GLY A 625 -27.34 -12.86 -19.23
C GLY A 625 -26.06 -12.12 -19.58
N TYR A 626 -25.99 -11.54 -20.78
CA TYR A 626 -24.89 -10.64 -21.17
C TYR A 626 -25.21 -9.20 -20.79
N LYS A 627 -24.16 -8.44 -20.44
CA LYS A 627 -24.26 -6.99 -20.30
C LYS A 627 -24.86 -6.40 -21.55
N ARG A 628 -25.74 -5.39 -21.38
CA ARG A 628 -26.36 -4.69 -22.52
C ARG A 628 -25.31 -4.19 -23.51
N GLY A 629 -24.22 -3.58 -23.01
CA GLY A 629 -23.14 -3.06 -23.84
C GLY A 629 -22.24 -4.13 -24.45
N ALA A 630 -22.27 -5.39 -23.98
CA ALA A 630 -21.45 -6.46 -24.55
C ALA A 630 -21.78 -6.75 -26.02
N LYS A 631 -23.00 -6.43 -26.46
CA LYS A 631 -23.47 -6.61 -27.84
C LYS A 631 -23.16 -5.41 -28.74
N ASP A 632 -22.57 -4.35 -28.19
CA ASP A 632 -22.18 -3.14 -28.91
C ASP A 632 -20.65 -3.06 -28.98
N ALA A 633 -20.11 -3.12 -30.20
CA ALA A 633 -18.67 -3.05 -30.45
C ALA A 633 -18.01 -1.76 -29.93
N THR A 634 -18.78 -0.68 -29.77
CA THR A 634 -18.31 0.63 -29.30
C THR A 634 -18.48 0.84 -27.80
N SER A 635 -19.04 -0.13 -27.08
CA SER A 635 -19.17 -0.07 -25.63
C SER A 635 -17.91 -0.54 -24.92
N GLY A 636 -17.58 0.09 -23.79
CA GLY A 636 -16.53 -0.43 -22.90
C GLY A 636 -16.87 -1.80 -22.30
N ASP A 637 -18.15 -2.18 -22.26
CA ASP A 637 -18.60 -3.47 -21.70
C ASP A 637 -18.11 -4.68 -22.50
N ASN A 638 -17.67 -4.51 -23.76
CA ASN A 638 -17.12 -5.59 -24.58
C ASN A 638 -15.61 -5.81 -24.39
N PHE A 639 -14.99 -5.07 -23.47
CA PHE A 639 -13.56 -5.09 -23.25
C PHE A 639 -13.24 -5.47 -21.80
N ALA A 640 -12.40 -6.49 -21.62
CA ALA A 640 -11.98 -6.93 -20.30
C ALA A 640 -10.46 -6.86 -20.15
N THR A 641 -10.02 -6.61 -18.92
CA THR A 641 -8.61 -6.66 -18.52
C THR A 641 -8.45 -7.63 -17.35
N TYR A 642 -7.26 -8.22 -17.26
CA TYR A 642 -6.92 -9.14 -16.20
C TYR A 642 -5.42 -9.13 -15.91
N ALA A 643 -5.09 -9.59 -14.71
CA ALA A 643 -3.73 -9.92 -14.34
C ALA A 643 -3.72 -11.27 -13.61
N VAL A 644 -2.73 -12.12 -13.89
CA VAL A 644 -2.58 -13.44 -13.28
C VAL A 644 -1.16 -13.60 -12.78
N ASN A 645 -0.99 -13.82 -11.48
CA ASN A 645 0.30 -14.24 -10.94
C ASN A 645 0.51 -15.72 -11.22
N LEU A 646 1.63 -16.04 -11.86
CA LEU A 646 2.08 -17.40 -12.15
C LEU A 646 3.38 -17.69 -11.38
N PRO A 647 3.60 -18.92 -10.91
CA PRO A 647 4.86 -19.28 -10.27
C PRO A 647 6.01 -19.21 -11.26
N THR A 648 7.19 -18.82 -10.79
CA THR A 648 8.45 -18.94 -11.55
C THR A 648 9.03 -20.35 -11.46
N GLY A 649 10.16 -20.60 -12.14
CA GLY A 649 10.84 -21.89 -12.16
C GLY A 649 10.46 -22.75 -13.36
N ARG A 650 10.60 -24.09 -13.25
CA ARG A 650 10.20 -25.07 -14.29
C ARG A 650 10.87 -24.87 -15.65
N GLY A 651 12.11 -24.36 -15.63
CA GLY A 651 12.86 -23.98 -16.82
C GLY A 651 12.33 -22.73 -17.55
N GLY A 652 11.34 -22.03 -16.97
CA GLY A 652 10.76 -20.81 -17.51
C GLY A 652 9.44 -21.01 -18.23
N LEU A 653 8.67 -19.93 -18.34
CA LEU A 653 7.42 -19.88 -19.08
C LEU A 653 7.73 -19.85 -20.59
N THR A 654 7.24 -20.85 -21.34
CA THR A 654 7.51 -20.98 -22.78
C THR A 654 6.32 -20.59 -23.64
N LYS A 655 5.10 -20.66 -23.08
CA LYS A 655 3.88 -20.32 -23.81
C LYS A 655 2.78 -19.85 -22.87
N VAL A 656 2.03 -18.82 -23.28
CA VAL A 656 0.78 -18.42 -22.64
C VAL A 656 -0.30 -18.32 -23.70
N GLN A 657 -1.47 -18.87 -23.41
CA GLN A 657 -2.63 -18.85 -24.30
C GLN A 657 -3.88 -18.47 -23.52
N LEU A 658 -4.83 -17.83 -24.19
CA LEU A 658 -6.18 -17.62 -23.68
C LEU A 658 -7.15 -18.49 -24.46
N PHE A 659 -8.08 -19.10 -23.75
CA PHE A 659 -9.20 -19.84 -24.31
C PHE A 659 -10.50 -19.24 -23.78
N SER A 660 -11.55 -19.16 -24.58
CA SER A 660 -12.91 -18.88 -24.13
C SER A 660 -13.44 -20.20 -23.68
N THR A 661 -13.97 -20.13 -22.49
CA THR A 661 -14.65 -21.19 -21.81
C THR A 661 -15.95 -20.58 -21.32
N PRO A 662 -16.86 -20.17 -22.23
CA PRO A 662 -18.08 -19.47 -21.85
C PRO A 662 -18.83 -20.32 -20.82
N HIS A 663 -19.37 -19.64 -19.82
CA HIS A 663 -20.05 -20.25 -18.67
C HIS A 663 -19.18 -20.98 -17.65
N GLY A 664 -17.88 -21.16 -17.86
CA GLY A 664 -16.96 -21.82 -16.90
C GLY A 664 -17.34 -23.24 -16.43
N SER A 665 -18.53 -23.76 -16.78
CA SER A 665 -19.23 -24.91 -16.20
C SER A 665 -19.57 -25.98 -17.24
N GLN A 666 -19.36 -25.71 -18.54
CA GLN A 666 -19.56 -26.67 -19.64
C GLN A 666 -18.24 -27.27 -20.17
N TRP A 667 -17.13 -27.08 -19.45
CA TRP A 667 -15.77 -27.51 -19.81
C TRP A 667 -15.62 -29.02 -20.04
N GLN A 668 -16.54 -29.84 -19.51
CA GLN A 668 -16.54 -31.31 -19.65
C GLN A 668 -16.78 -31.78 -21.10
N THR A 669 -17.19 -30.91 -22.03
CA THR A 669 -17.62 -31.33 -23.38
C THR A 669 -16.80 -30.79 -24.55
N ARG A 670 -15.84 -29.85 -24.36
CA ARG A 670 -15.20 -29.13 -25.49
C ARG A 670 -13.74 -28.72 -25.25
N PHE A 671 -12.82 -29.69 -25.17
CA PHE A 671 -11.38 -29.45 -25.37
C PHE A 671 -10.95 -30.06 -26.71
N THR A 672 -11.03 -29.29 -27.80
CA THR A 672 -10.38 -29.68 -29.06
C THR A 672 -9.13 -28.82 -29.24
N ALA A 673 -7.97 -29.46 -29.43
CA ALA A 673 -6.69 -28.78 -29.65
C ALA A 673 -6.64 -28.13 -31.05
N MET A 674 -6.00 -26.96 -31.15
CA MET A 674 -5.72 -26.31 -32.43
C MET A 674 -4.28 -26.56 -32.89
N SER A 675 -4.10 -26.74 -34.20
CA SER A 675 -2.82 -27.06 -34.81
C SER A 675 -1.90 -25.83 -34.91
N ALA A 676 -0.58 -26.06 -34.81
CA ALA A 676 0.45 -25.05 -34.63
C ALA A 676 0.93 -24.36 -35.93
N ALA A 677 0.21 -24.47 -37.06
CA ALA A 677 0.72 -24.08 -38.37
C ALA A 677 0.64 -22.57 -38.73
N ASP A 678 -0.05 -21.73 -37.94
CA ASP A 678 -0.46 -20.39 -38.41
C ASP A 678 0.21 -19.17 -37.75
N PHE A 679 1.34 -19.30 -37.04
CA PHE A 679 1.82 -18.16 -36.24
C PHE A 679 3.32 -17.86 -36.30
N GLY A 680 3.64 -16.63 -36.71
CA GLY A 680 4.92 -15.97 -36.47
C GLY A 680 4.82 -14.91 -35.37
N GLY A 681 5.83 -14.81 -34.50
CA GLY A 681 6.01 -13.70 -33.53
C GLY A 681 5.63 -13.98 -32.07
N SER A 682 6.20 -13.21 -31.13
CA SER A 682 6.66 -13.54 -29.75
C SER A 682 5.65 -13.95 -28.65
N LEU A 683 4.51 -14.52 -29.04
CA LEU A 683 3.63 -15.48 -28.36
C LEU A 683 2.19 -15.16 -28.82
N PRO A 684 1.72 -15.83 -29.89
CA PRO A 684 0.43 -15.56 -30.50
C PRO A 684 -0.72 -15.95 -29.56
N LEU A 685 -1.69 -15.06 -29.38
CA LEU A 685 -3.00 -15.43 -28.85
C LEU A 685 -3.73 -16.26 -29.91
N VAL A 686 -4.14 -17.48 -29.53
CA VAL A 686 -4.96 -18.33 -30.38
C VAL A 686 -6.43 -17.99 -30.08
N ASN A 687 -6.97 -16.99 -30.77
CA ASN A 687 -8.41 -16.70 -30.78
C ASN A 687 -9.02 -17.29 -32.06
N GLU A 688 -9.26 -18.60 -32.13
CA GLU A 688 -10.33 -19.11 -33.01
C GLU A 688 -11.56 -19.40 -32.15
N TRP A 689 -12.68 -18.80 -32.52
CA TRP A 689 -13.99 -19.17 -31.99
C TRP A 689 -14.87 -19.64 -33.15
N THR A 690 -15.82 -20.49 -32.82
CA THR A 690 -17.14 -20.53 -33.44
C THR A 690 -18.13 -20.70 -32.28
N PRO A 691 -19.06 -19.76 -32.05
CA PRO A 691 -19.99 -19.82 -30.92
C PRO A 691 -20.88 -21.06 -30.99
N ALA A 692 -21.34 -21.55 -29.84
CA ALA A 692 -22.30 -22.66 -29.78
C ALA A 692 -23.69 -22.31 -30.37
N ASP A 693 -24.02 -21.01 -30.48
CA ASP A 693 -25.25 -20.51 -31.08
C ASP A 693 -25.09 -20.13 -32.57
N GLY A 694 -23.87 -20.18 -33.12
CA GLY A 694 -23.55 -19.79 -34.49
C GLY A 694 -23.77 -18.30 -34.81
N VAL A 695 -24.09 -17.44 -33.83
CA VAL A 695 -24.57 -16.07 -34.07
C VAL A 695 -23.83 -15.00 -33.25
N THR A 696 -23.04 -15.33 -32.22
CA THR A 696 -22.32 -14.31 -31.44
C THR A 696 -20.83 -14.60 -31.17
N GLY A 697 -19.94 -14.12 -32.06
CA GLY A 697 -18.53 -13.78 -31.75
C GLY A 697 -17.40 -14.76 -32.09
N GLY A 698 -16.61 -14.41 -33.11
CA GLY A 698 -15.32 -14.99 -33.54
C GLY A 698 -15.44 -16.03 -34.66
N LYS A 699 -14.76 -15.76 -35.80
CA LYS A 699 -14.99 -16.26 -37.19
C LYS A 699 -16.43 -16.72 -37.50
N GLY A 700 -17.21 -15.84 -38.13
CA GLY A 700 -18.38 -16.28 -38.89
C GLY A 700 -19.67 -16.50 -38.09
N ALA A 701 -20.01 -15.60 -37.17
CA ALA A 701 -21.42 -15.32 -36.95
C ALA A 701 -21.95 -14.51 -38.15
N PRO A 702 -22.97 -14.98 -38.90
CA PRO A 702 -23.59 -14.16 -39.93
C PRO A 702 -24.30 -12.99 -39.23
N GLY A 703 -23.74 -11.78 -39.28
CA GLY A 703 -24.47 -10.59 -38.82
C GLY A 703 -23.67 -9.35 -38.40
N THR A 704 -22.51 -9.46 -37.75
CA THR A 704 -21.82 -8.25 -37.24
C THR A 704 -20.28 -8.37 -37.22
N THR A 705 -19.68 -8.50 -38.41
CA THR A 705 -18.23 -8.40 -38.61
C THR A 705 -17.76 -7.00 -39.01
N GLN A 706 -18.66 -6.02 -39.03
CA GLN A 706 -18.34 -4.64 -39.40
C GLN A 706 -18.69 -3.69 -38.26
N PHE A 707 -17.70 -2.89 -37.85
CA PHE A 707 -17.95 -1.68 -37.08
C PHE A 707 -18.84 -0.76 -37.92
N ASP A 708 -20.11 -0.65 -37.52
CA ASP A 708 -21.09 0.21 -38.19
C ASP A 708 -20.99 1.63 -37.63
N SER A 709 -20.38 2.54 -38.39
CA SER A 709 -20.28 3.94 -38.01
C SER A 709 -21.63 4.65 -37.92
N ALA A 710 -22.73 4.07 -38.45
CA ALA A 710 -24.07 4.62 -38.26
C ALA A 710 -24.57 4.48 -36.80
N SER A 711 -23.98 3.58 -36.01
CA SER A 711 -24.24 3.46 -34.56
C SER A 711 -23.55 4.56 -33.73
N CYS A 712 -22.67 5.35 -34.35
CA CYS A 712 -21.97 6.43 -33.67
C CYS A 712 -22.90 7.60 -33.40
N LYS A 713 -22.70 8.26 -32.24
CA LYS A 713 -23.36 9.53 -31.96
C LYS A 713 -23.07 10.56 -33.04
N ALA A 714 -24.09 11.35 -33.39
CA ALA A 714 -23.95 12.41 -34.38
C ALA A 714 -22.86 13.41 -33.97
N GLY A 715 -21.93 13.71 -34.90
CA GLY A 715 -20.81 14.61 -34.66
C GLY A 715 -19.56 13.97 -34.06
N ALA A 716 -19.62 12.71 -33.61
CA ALA A 716 -18.46 12.02 -33.07
C ALA A 716 -17.41 11.72 -34.14
N ALA A 717 -16.13 11.92 -33.82
CA ALA A 717 -15.02 11.55 -34.68
C ALA A 717 -14.87 10.02 -34.72
N VAL A 718 -15.16 9.43 -35.86
CA VAL A 718 -15.05 7.99 -36.08
C VAL A 718 -13.58 7.60 -36.21
N LYS A 719 -13.07 6.78 -35.30
CA LYS A 719 -11.73 6.17 -35.40
C LYS A 719 -11.89 4.70 -35.77
N ARG A 720 -10.98 4.20 -36.61
CA ARG A 720 -10.99 2.80 -37.07
C ARG A 720 -9.71 2.12 -36.60
N PRO A 721 -9.79 0.85 -36.16
CA PRO A 721 -8.60 0.09 -35.85
C PRO A 721 -7.74 -0.08 -37.11
N THR A 722 -6.43 0.02 -36.97
CA THR A 722 -5.48 -0.45 -37.97
C THR A 722 -5.66 -1.96 -38.11
N ARG A 723 -5.92 -2.44 -39.32
CA ARG A 723 -6.09 -3.88 -39.60
C ARG A 723 -4.77 -4.61 -39.63
#